data_AF-A0A9W8MGE8-F1
#
_entry.id   AF-A0A9W8MGE8-F1
#
_cell.length_a   1.000
_cell.length_b   1.000
_cell.length_c   1.000
_cell.angle_alpha   90.00
_cell.angle_beta   90.00
_cell.angle_gamma   90.00
#
_symmetry.space_group_name_H-M   'P 1'
#
loop_
_entity.id
_entity.type
_entity.pdbx_description
1 polymer ?
#
loop_
_entity_poly.entity_id
_entity_poly.type
_entity_poly.pdbx_seq_one_letter_code
_entity_poly.pdbx_strand_id
1 'polypeptide(L)'
;MHLILEIADDPPPDSACTRGTRLEVVKNVTTWTGNNISEADEPHILWMHGYVGCGKSAISQEVCRKSQTQGRPVASFFFFRNAGDRSKIWRLAPTLANQMAAVVPETAPFVRAEVTADPGLKNFPVAITSVAMQMQCLLYGPLKSAAERSPMAALGGRPFLIVIDGLDECEDKEEIQELVEGMLAFFDDNPFIPLRIFITSRVEQHIQFCLNVPGVRLDNLVDHCSDDDIVTFLEVLFENERRRNPVIRAYISEHGEWPIPGEKRKLVRHIGGSFIFASSVFKFIMGSTVQGTSPITPMDRLPLALKMNPGLDGLYAQTLARSENLPHFLDIISTIALLGAPLSTSGIAELLGISVYEVVNVLVDLQAVIQVPGTDEIPVTLFHTSLRDFLVTQTRSGRFFAHPRHHIRLFLCCLQSELVHRQHEAALRINLSERKPAAAYALQHSVTHLVGGEGLFKLAELNSALDLCRETLGCSPGAPELIQLLGDVAYGRARHTKSLADLEEAIAVYRNLLHPSHSLSFNNLGRTILDRYRLTGATADLEEAISLCRESLKRLPYSHPDRSQPLHNLGTAILDRYRQTKTMAYLEEAIFLYRGALEFCPSPHQGRPESLNSLGNALLDRWHNTRTMADLEEAIALYHEALELRPSPHQHRSWALCALSVSLYAMYKETHALPYIQEAILHCEELLAAHFLIGHQFRPEIVSHLAFLLRERFDATGQEDDLGRIASLEAEASQLPTSASTT
;
A
#
# COMPACT_ATOMS: atom_id res chain seq x y z
N MET A 1 31.89 42.14 10.42
CA MET A 1 31.51 40.74 10.14
C MET A 1 31.45 39.86 11.38
N HIS A 2 31.99 40.24 12.54
CA HIS A 2 32.05 39.36 13.72
C HIS A 2 30.79 39.27 14.60
N LEU A 3 29.65 39.88 14.23
CA LEU A 3 28.51 40.06 15.16
C LEU A 3 27.16 39.52 14.67
N ILE A 4 27.09 38.66 13.62
CA ILE A 4 25.81 38.16 13.07
C ILE A 4 25.77 36.63 12.82
N LEU A 5 26.83 35.87 13.11
CA LEU A 5 27.05 34.53 12.51
C LEU A 5 27.18 33.35 13.50
N GLU A 6 26.49 33.37 14.63
CA GLU A 6 26.64 32.30 15.64
C GLU A 6 25.65 31.12 15.54
N ILE A 7 24.74 31.06 14.55
CA ILE A 7 23.57 30.13 14.64
C ILE A 7 23.30 29.26 13.38
N ALA A 8 24.00 29.47 12.25
CA ALA A 8 23.70 28.73 11.00
C ALA A 8 24.59 27.48 10.75
N ASP A 9 25.59 27.24 11.61
CA ASP A 9 26.66 26.27 11.34
C ASP A 9 26.36 24.84 11.84
N ASP A 10 25.45 24.67 12.80
CA ASP A 10 25.18 23.35 13.38
C ASP A 10 24.15 22.57 12.54
N PRO A 11 24.49 21.36 12.05
CA PRO A 11 23.55 20.50 11.36
C PRO A 11 22.40 20.11 12.31
N PRO A 12 21.24 19.66 11.80
CA PRO A 12 20.11 19.27 12.64
C PRO A 12 20.54 18.27 13.73
N PRO A 13 19.98 18.32 14.96
CA PRO A 13 20.34 17.38 16.01
C PRO A 13 20.18 15.92 15.54
N ASP A 14 21.10 15.04 15.95
CA ASP A 14 21.16 13.61 15.57
C ASP A 14 21.38 13.30 14.07
N SER A 15 21.92 14.26 13.30
CA SER A 15 22.24 14.06 11.88
C SER A 15 23.50 13.25 11.61
N ALA A 16 24.32 12.88 12.60
CA ALA A 16 25.59 12.22 12.37
C ALA A 16 25.44 10.82 11.73
N CYS A 17 26.19 10.56 10.66
CA CYS A 17 26.25 9.25 10.04
C CYS A 17 26.73 8.19 11.03
N THR A 18 26.05 7.04 11.08
CA THR A 18 26.50 5.93 11.94
C THR A 18 27.85 5.44 11.43
N ARG A 19 28.83 5.29 12.33
CA ARG A 19 30.21 4.92 11.96
C ARG A 19 30.22 3.63 11.14
N GLY A 20 30.85 3.67 9.97
CA GLY A 20 31.01 2.52 9.08
C GLY A 20 29.89 2.35 8.04
N THR A 21 28.80 3.12 8.13
CA THR A 21 27.71 3.10 7.14
C THR A 21 27.94 4.12 6.03
N ARG A 22 27.34 3.88 4.86
CA ARG A 22 27.33 4.78 3.69
C ARG A 22 28.71 5.18 3.18
N LEU A 23 29.72 4.35 3.44
CA LEU A 23 31.10 4.65 3.12
C LEU A 23 31.33 4.82 1.62
N GLU A 24 30.64 4.03 0.81
CA GLU A 24 30.73 4.09 -0.65
C GLU A 24 30.12 5.38 -1.19
N VAL A 25 28.92 5.76 -0.74
CA VAL A 25 28.27 7.04 -1.10
C VAL A 25 29.19 8.21 -0.77
N VAL A 26 29.67 8.28 0.48
CA VAL A 26 30.58 9.34 0.92
C VAL A 26 31.88 9.32 0.10
N LYS A 27 32.41 8.13 -0.22
CA LYS A 27 33.60 7.98 -1.07
C LYS A 27 33.35 8.50 -2.48
N ASN A 28 32.19 8.20 -3.08
CA ASN A 28 31.83 8.65 -4.42
C ASN A 28 31.72 10.18 -4.47
N VAL A 29 31.03 10.79 -3.51
CA VAL A 29 30.96 12.26 -3.39
C VAL A 29 32.35 12.84 -3.19
N THR A 30 33.13 12.34 -2.23
CA THR A 30 34.48 12.88 -1.95
C THR A 30 35.46 12.68 -3.11
N THR A 31 35.31 11.61 -3.90
CA THR A 31 36.10 11.39 -5.13
C THR A 31 35.72 12.42 -6.19
N TRP A 32 34.42 12.59 -6.46
CA TRP A 32 33.91 13.63 -7.37
C TRP A 32 34.40 15.03 -7.00
N THR A 33 34.37 15.39 -5.70
CA THR A 33 34.90 16.69 -5.27
C THR A 33 36.40 16.85 -5.56
N GLY A 34 37.16 15.74 -5.59
CA GLY A 34 38.62 15.71 -5.78
C GLY A 34 39.07 15.62 -7.22
N ASN A 35 38.17 15.28 -8.14
CA ASN A 35 38.48 15.17 -9.56
C ASN A 35 38.92 16.53 -10.11
N ASN A 36 39.95 16.50 -10.94
CA ASN A 36 40.53 17.70 -11.51
C ASN A 36 39.54 18.30 -12.52
N ILE A 37 39.31 19.60 -12.42
CA ILE A 37 38.31 20.32 -13.23
C ILE A 37 38.81 20.56 -14.68
N SER A 38 39.98 20.04 -15.02
CA SER A 38 40.62 20.15 -16.33
C SER A 38 40.05 19.24 -17.43
N GLU A 39 39.19 18.26 -17.09
CA GLU A 39 38.51 17.38 -18.06
C GLU A 39 37.04 17.79 -18.20
N ALA A 40 36.60 18.07 -19.43
CA ALA A 40 35.36 18.80 -19.73
C ALA A 40 34.03 18.06 -19.48
N ASP A 41 34.06 16.83 -18.92
CA ASP A 41 32.90 15.95 -18.90
C ASP A 41 32.22 15.79 -17.52
N GLU A 42 32.75 16.36 -16.43
CA GLU A 42 32.17 16.14 -15.09
C GLU A 42 31.51 17.39 -14.46
N PRO A 43 30.18 17.41 -14.30
CA PRO A 43 29.41 18.55 -13.78
C PRO A 43 29.90 19.12 -12.45
N HIS A 44 29.89 20.45 -12.32
CA HIS A 44 30.26 21.17 -11.09
C HIS A 44 29.25 20.99 -9.94
N ILE A 45 28.02 20.63 -10.27
CA ILE A 45 26.92 20.45 -9.32
C ILE A 45 26.60 18.96 -9.21
N LEU A 46 26.54 18.47 -7.98
CA LEU A 46 26.01 17.15 -7.64
C LEU A 46 24.75 17.34 -6.79
N TRP A 47 23.62 16.86 -7.28
CA TRP A 47 22.36 16.84 -6.53
C TRP A 47 22.04 15.42 -6.07
N MET A 48 22.03 15.21 -4.75
CA MET A 48 21.66 13.95 -4.13
C MET A 48 20.27 14.01 -3.51
N HIS A 49 19.37 13.16 -4.00
CA HIS A 49 17.98 13.15 -3.57
C HIS A 49 17.52 11.83 -2.95
N GLY A 50 16.42 11.87 -2.20
CA GLY A 50 15.81 10.68 -1.59
C GLY A 50 14.68 11.01 -0.61
N TYR A 51 13.98 9.99 -0.11
CA TYR A 51 12.86 10.15 0.84
C TYR A 51 13.32 10.60 2.24
N VAL A 52 12.38 10.92 3.12
CA VAL A 52 12.71 11.35 4.50
C VAL A 52 13.45 10.25 5.25
N GLY A 53 14.48 10.62 6.01
CA GLY A 53 15.31 9.71 6.83
C GLY A 53 16.03 8.58 6.09
N CYS A 54 16.20 8.69 4.76
CA CYS A 54 17.19 7.87 4.03
C CYS A 54 18.64 8.27 4.34
N GLY A 55 18.87 9.38 5.08
CA GLY A 55 20.19 9.76 5.60
C GLY A 55 20.90 10.90 4.87
N LYS A 56 20.20 11.72 4.06
CA LYS A 56 20.79 12.84 3.29
C LYS A 56 21.65 13.79 4.14
N SER A 57 21.09 14.35 5.22
CA SER A 57 21.82 15.25 6.13
C SER A 57 23.03 14.60 6.77
N ALA A 58 22.98 13.29 7.01
CA ALA A 58 24.11 12.53 7.52
C ALA A 58 25.26 12.41 6.53
N ILE A 59 24.95 12.26 5.23
CA ILE A 59 25.95 12.29 4.15
C ILE A 59 26.56 13.68 4.04
N SER A 60 25.75 14.74 4.01
CA SER A 60 26.22 16.12 3.93
C SER A 60 27.21 16.47 5.05
N GLN A 61 26.86 16.11 6.28
CA GLN A 61 27.72 16.35 7.44
C GLN A 61 29.04 15.55 7.36
N GLU A 62 28.98 14.27 6.98
CA GLU A 62 30.18 13.44 6.87
C GLU A 62 31.08 13.88 5.70
N VAL A 63 30.52 14.37 4.60
CA VAL A 63 31.27 14.98 3.49
C VAL A 63 31.97 16.27 3.93
N CYS A 64 31.30 17.14 4.70
CA CYS A 64 31.93 18.33 5.27
C CYS A 64 33.11 17.95 6.18
N ARG A 65 32.87 17.02 7.11
CA ARG A 65 33.88 16.54 8.07
C ARG A 65 35.09 15.93 7.36
N LYS A 66 34.88 15.06 6.37
CA LYS A 66 35.97 14.46 5.59
C LYS A 66 36.75 15.52 4.81
N SER A 67 36.07 16.49 4.20
CA SER A 67 36.71 17.57 3.46
C SER A 67 37.63 18.40 4.36
N GLN A 68 37.17 18.77 5.56
CA GLN A 68 37.98 19.47 6.57
C GLN A 68 39.20 18.63 6.99
N THR A 69 39.02 17.33 7.29
CA THR A 69 40.15 16.45 7.67
C THR A 69 41.19 16.25 6.58
N GLN A 70 40.79 16.40 5.31
CA GLN A 70 41.69 16.31 4.17
C GLN A 70 42.29 17.67 3.78
N GLY A 71 42.03 18.74 4.55
CA GLY A 71 42.54 20.08 4.29
C GLY A 71 41.90 20.76 3.07
N ARG A 72 40.74 20.30 2.60
CA ARG A 72 39.99 20.97 1.53
C ARG A 72 39.22 22.16 2.11
N PRO A 73 39.27 23.35 1.50
CA PRO A 73 38.41 24.46 1.91
C PRO A 73 36.95 24.10 1.61
N VAL A 74 36.10 24.20 2.63
CA VAL A 74 34.68 23.86 2.53
C VAL A 74 33.84 24.91 3.26
N ALA A 75 32.71 25.26 2.65
CA ALA A 75 31.62 25.99 3.29
C ALA A 75 30.34 25.17 3.20
N SER A 76 29.44 25.35 4.16
CA SER A 76 28.20 24.58 4.26
C SER A 76 27.06 25.43 4.79
N PHE A 77 25.85 25.13 4.30
CA PHE A 77 24.61 25.68 4.80
C PHE A 77 23.57 24.55 4.95
N PHE A 78 23.01 24.42 6.16
CA PHE A 78 22.01 23.40 6.48
C PHE A 78 20.65 24.07 6.71
N PHE A 79 19.79 24.02 5.69
CA PHE A 79 18.41 24.44 5.82
C PHE A 79 17.72 23.59 6.89
N PHE A 80 16.87 24.24 7.67
CA PHE A 80 16.08 23.53 8.68
C PHE A 80 14.71 24.17 8.81
N ARG A 81 13.68 23.40 8.47
CA ARG A 81 12.30 23.89 8.41
C ARG A 81 11.82 24.38 9.78
N ASN A 82 11.07 25.49 9.81
CA ASN A 82 10.52 26.10 11.03
C ASN A 82 11.57 26.55 12.08
N ALA A 83 12.85 26.66 11.71
CA ALA A 83 13.91 27.09 12.61
C ALA A 83 14.27 28.58 12.47
N GLY A 84 13.27 29.41 12.17
CA GLY A 84 13.43 30.85 11.97
C GLY A 84 14.27 31.16 10.73
N ASP A 85 15.33 31.96 10.90
CA ASP A 85 16.19 32.42 9.80
C ASP A 85 16.86 31.28 9.00
N ARG A 86 16.94 30.05 9.56
CA ARG A 86 17.55 28.88 8.91
C ARG A 86 16.71 28.25 7.81
N SER A 87 15.43 28.57 7.71
CA SER A 87 14.58 28.18 6.58
C SER A 87 14.56 29.22 5.45
N LYS A 88 15.24 30.36 5.65
CA LYS A 88 15.19 31.51 4.76
C LYS A 88 16.41 31.62 3.85
N ILE A 89 16.17 31.85 2.56
CA ILE A 89 17.22 31.80 1.54
C ILE A 89 18.21 32.97 1.63
N TRP A 90 17.77 34.12 2.12
CA TRP A 90 18.61 35.33 2.26
C TRP A 90 19.79 35.16 3.22
N ARG A 91 19.79 34.13 4.08
CA ARG A 91 20.93 33.79 4.94
C ARG A 91 22.03 33.03 4.21
N LEU A 92 21.76 32.44 3.05
CA LEU A 92 22.66 31.53 2.35
C LEU A 92 23.96 32.23 1.93
N ALA A 93 23.87 33.24 1.06
CA ALA A 93 25.04 33.90 0.48
C ALA A 93 25.95 34.57 1.55
N PRO A 94 25.42 35.32 2.55
CA PRO A 94 26.26 35.93 3.58
C PRO A 94 26.99 34.91 4.46
N THR A 95 26.33 33.79 4.77
CA THR A 95 26.91 32.71 5.58
C THR A 95 28.05 32.03 4.81
N LEU A 96 27.80 31.65 3.56
CA LEU A 96 28.81 31.04 2.70
C LEU A 96 29.99 31.99 2.45
N ALA A 97 29.74 33.28 2.24
CA ALA A 97 30.79 34.28 2.02
C ALA A 97 31.68 34.46 3.26
N ASN A 98 31.09 34.47 4.46
CA ASN A 98 31.85 34.52 5.70
C ASN A 98 32.72 33.28 5.90
N GLN A 99 32.15 32.09 5.69
CA GLN A 99 32.89 30.83 5.79
C GLN A 99 34.01 30.77 4.73
N MET A 100 33.73 31.15 3.49
CA MET A 100 34.71 31.22 2.40
C MET A 100 35.87 32.17 2.74
N ALA A 101 35.59 33.36 3.27
CA ALA A 101 36.63 34.30 3.69
C ALA A 101 37.50 33.78 4.84
N ALA A 102 36.96 32.89 5.68
CA ALA A 102 37.71 32.24 6.76
C ALA A 102 38.60 31.10 6.24
N VAL A 103 38.13 30.29 5.28
CA VAL A 103 38.89 29.15 4.74
C VAL A 103 39.74 29.47 3.51
N VAL A 104 39.45 30.57 2.82
CA VAL A 104 40.20 31.12 1.66
C VAL A 104 40.39 32.63 1.87
N PRO A 105 41.34 33.05 2.71
CA PRO A 105 41.52 34.44 3.13
C PRO A 105 41.75 35.44 1.97
N GLU A 106 42.24 34.97 0.83
CA GLU A 106 42.45 35.74 -0.40
C GLU A 106 41.14 36.31 -0.97
N THR A 107 40.00 35.72 -0.64
CA THR A 107 38.68 36.22 -1.04
C THR A 107 38.21 37.41 -0.19
N ALA A 108 38.70 37.53 1.05
CA ALA A 108 38.23 38.53 2.02
C ALA A 108 38.38 40.00 1.58
N PRO A 109 39.44 40.44 0.86
CA PRO A 109 39.53 41.79 0.31
C PRO A 109 38.45 42.08 -0.73
N PHE A 110 38.11 41.10 -1.57
CA PHE A 110 37.10 41.25 -2.62
C PHE A 110 35.69 41.29 -2.02
N VAL A 111 35.38 40.39 -1.09
CA VAL A 111 34.10 40.42 -0.34
C VAL A 111 33.92 41.78 0.35
N ARG A 112 34.98 42.30 1.00
CA ARG A 112 34.94 43.63 1.64
C ARG A 112 34.74 44.76 0.63
N ALA A 113 35.32 44.67 -0.57
CA ALA A 113 35.15 45.68 -1.61
C ALA A 113 33.69 45.74 -2.08
N GLU A 114 33.08 44.58 -2.38
CA GLU A 114 31.68 44.47 -2.80
C GLU A 114 30.72 45.00 -1.73
N VAL A 115 30.93 44.57 -0.48
CA VAL A 115 30.13 45.00 0.68
C VAL A 115 30.33 46.50 1.03
N THR A 116 31.41 47.12 0.57
CA THR A 116 31.64 48.56 0.72
C THR A 116 31.01 49.35 -0.44
N ALA A 117 31.03 48.80 -1.65
CA ALA A 117 30.40 49.37 -2.83
C ALA A 117 28.87 49.35 -2.75
N ASP A 118 28.31 48.26 -2.20
CA ASP A 118 26.89 48.14 -1.91
C ASP A 118 26.65 47.81 -0.42
N PRO A 119 26.41 48.82 0.43
CA PRO A 119 26.06 48.63 1.83
C PRO A 119 24.76 47.85 2.05
N GLY A 120 23.88 47.74 1.03
CA GLY A 120 22.67 46.92 1.06
C GLY A 120 22.97 45.44 1.30
N LEU A 121 24.14 44.97 0.90
CA LEU A 121 24.64 43.61 1.17
C LEU A 121 24.99 43.35 2.65
N LYS A 122 24.90 44.36 3.55
CA LYS A 122 25.10 44.19 5.00
C LYS A 122 23.80 44.00 5.78
N ASN A 123 22.69 44.50 5.24
CA ASN A 123 21.41 44.59 5.95
C ASN A 123 20.42 43.64 5.27
N PHE A 124 20.26 42.44 5.81
CA PHE A 124 19.22 41.50 5.38
C PHE A 124 18.04 41.53 6.37
N PRO A 125 16.79 41.39 5.90
CA PRO A 125 16.38 41.19 4.50
C PRO A 125 16.09 42.54 3.82
N VAL A 126 16.78 42.86 2.70
CA VAL A 126 16.38 43.98 1.84
C VAL A 126 15.82 43.42 0.54
N ALA A 127 14.59 43.81 0.22
CA ALA A 127 13.76 43.31 -0.88
C ALA A 127 14.20 43.70 -2.30
N ILE A 128 15.46 44.13 -2.51
CA ILE A 128 15.89 44.76 -3.76
C ILE A 128 16.95 43.92 -4.50
N THR A 129 17.74 43.10 -3.79
CA THR A 129 18.79 42.29 -4.39
C THR A 129 18.43 40.82 -4.36
N SER A 130 18.36 40.24 -5.55
CA SER A 130 18.00 38.86 -5.77
C SER A 130 19.07 37.88 -5.26
N VAL A 131 18.71 36.63 -4.96
CA VAL A 131 19.66 35.67 -4.37
C VAL A 131 20.82 35.35 -5.32
N ALA A 132 20.54 35.27 -6.63
CA ALA A 132 21.57 35.08 -7.65
C ALA A 132 22.58 36.24 -7.63
N MET A 133 22.11 37.49 -7.51
CA MET A 133 22.98 38.66 -7.41
C MET A 133 23.81 38.64 -6.12
N GLN A 134 23.22 38.23 -4.99
CA GLN A 134 23.95 38.10 -3.74
C GLN A 134 25.05 37.03 -3.82
N MET A 135 24.76 35.88 -4.42
CA MET A 135 25.75 34.82 -4.66
C MET A 135 26.86 35.32 -5.59
N GLN A 136 26.51 36.06 -6.64
CA GLN A 136 27.48 36.65 -7.55
C GLN A 136 28.43 37.63 -6.86
N CYS A 137 27.89 38.60 -6.11
CA CYS A 137 28.68 39.63 -5.43
C CYS A 137 29.48 39.09 -4.24
N LEU A 138 28.90 38.20 -3.44
CA LEU A 138 29.51 37.78 -2.17
C LEU A 138 30.34 36.50 -2.29
N LEU A 139 30.10 35.67 -3.31
CA LEU A 139 30.71 34.35 -3.43
C LEU A 139 31.46 34.18 -4.75
N TYR A 140 30.76 34.19 -5.88
CA TYR A 140 31.33 33.82 -7.18
C TYR A 140 32.37 34.83 -7.69
N GLY A 141 32.05 36.13 -7.68
CA GLY A 141 32.95 37.21 -8.09
C GLY A 141 34.23 37.26 -7.25
N PRO A 142 34.14 37.27 -5.91
CA PRO A 142 35.29 37.19 -5.02
C PRO A 142 36.15 35.93 -5.22
N LEU A 143 35.53 34.75 -5.39
CA LEU A 143 36.26 33.50 -5.63
C LEU A 143 36.98 33.52 -6.97
N LYS A 144 36.31 33.96 -8.04
CA LYS A 144 36.90 34.13 -9.37
C LYS A 144 38.10 35.08 -9.34
N SER A 145 37.93 36.23 -8.70
CA SER A 145 39.00 37.24 -8.58
C SER A 145 40.21 36.72 -7.79
N ALA A 146 39.98 35.90 -6.75
CA ALA A 146 41.05 35.24 -6.01
C ALA A 146 41.75 34.15 -6.85
N ALA A 147 40.97 33.35 -7.57
CA ALA A 147 41.48 32.28 -8.43
C ALA A 147 42.32 32.83 -9.61
N GLU A 148 41.94 33.95 -10.22
CA GLU A 148 42.71 34.60 -11.30
C GLU A 148 44.09 35.08 -10.83
N ARG A 149 44.22 35.47 -9.55
CA ARG A 149 45.50 35.92 -8.97
C ARG A 149 46.41 34.76 -8.57
N SER A 150 45.84 33.63 -8.18
CA SER A 150 46.59 32.43 -7.76
C SER A 150 45.73 31.17 -7.90
N PRO A 151 45.70 30.52 -9.08
CA PRO A 151 44.71 29.50 -9.42
C PRO A 151 44.67 28.26 -8.53
N MET A 152 45.76 27.94 -7.81
CA MET A 152 45.93 26.67 -7.08
C MET A 152 46.65 26.79 -5.72
N ALA A 153 47.42 27.86 -5.46
CA ALA A 153 48.16 27.96 -4.20
C ALA A 153 47.27 28.42 -3.01
N ALA A 154 46.25 29.23 -3.28
CA ALA A 154 45.28 29.72 -2.27
C ALA A 154 44.27 28.64 -1.82
N LEU A 155 43.99 27.64 -2.67
CA LEU A 155 43.01 26.58 -2.41
C LEU A 155 43.65 25.23 -2.02
N GLY A 156 44.96 25.21 -1.77
CA GLY A 156 45.68 23.98 -1.38
C GLY A 156 45.67 22.89 -2.45
N GLY A 157 45.55 23.27 -3.73
CA GLY A 157 45.55 22.31 -4.85
C GLY A 157 44.23 21.56 -5.07
N ARG A 158 43.13 21.96 -4.43
CA ARG A 158 41.82 21.28 -4.52
C ARG A 158 40.67 22.26 -4.75
N PRO A 159 39.60 21.86 -5.46
CA PRO A 159 38.42 22.71 -5.62
C PRO A 159 37.77 23.07 -4.27
N PHE A 160 37.33 24.32 -4.14
CA PHE A 160 36.49 24.78 -3.04
C PHE A 160 35.15 24.04 -3.08
N LEU A 161 34.69 23.54 -1.94
CA LEU A 161 33.42 22.82 -1.84
C LEU A 161 32.38 23.65 -1.12
N ILE A 162 31.20 23.76 -1.70
CA ILE A 162 30.00 24.25 -1.03
C ILE A 162 29.05 23.06 -0.81
N VAL A 163 28.56 22.89 0.41
CA VAL A 163 27.52 21.90 0.74
C VAL A 163 26.23 22.62 1.12
N ILE A 164 25.14 22.34 0.41
CA ILE A 164 23.80 22.86 0.69
C ILE A 164 22.92 21.67 1.05
N ASP A 165 22.58 21.54 2.33
CA ASP A 165 21.74 20.44 2.82
C ASP A 165 20.29 20.89 2.98
N GLY A 166 19.36 20.03 2.57
CA GLY A 166 17.93 20.22 2.81
C GLY A 166 17.32 21.36 1.98
N LEU A 167 17.66 21.49 0.70
CA LEU A 167 17.13 22.57 -0.15
C LEU A 167 15.58 22.61 -0.16
N ASP A 168 14.92 21.45 -0.01
CA ASP A 168 13.47 21.30 0.14
C ASP A 168 12.90 21.88 1.45
N GLU A 169 13.74 22.15 2.44
CA GLU A 169 13.36 22.75 3.71
C GLU A 169 13.38 24.28 3.70
N CYS A 170 13.79 24.88 2.57
CA CYS A 170 13.70 26.32 2.35
C CYS A 170 12.25 26.74 2.06
N GLU A 171 11.80 27.81 2.70
CA GLU A 171 10.42 28.32 2.55
C GLU A 171 10.23 29.20 1.31
N ASP A 172 11.32 29.75 0.77
CA ASP A 172 11.33 30.76 -0.28
C ASP A 172 11.54 30.07 -1.65
N LYS A 173 10.49 29.43 -2.17
CA LYS A 173 10.58 28.48 -3.31
C LYS A 173 10.93 29.13 -4.65
N GLU A 174 10.48 30.35 -4.89
CA GLU A 174 10.71 31.08 -6.14
C GLU A 174 12.19 31.48 -6.25
N GLU A 175 12.80 31.84 -5.12
CA GLU A 175 14.20 32.20 -5.02
C GLU A 175 15.13 30.98 -5.15
N ILE A 176 14.68 29.76 -4.81
CA ILE A 176 15.45 28.53 -5.08
C ILE A 176 15.68 28.37 -6.59
N GLN A 177 14.64 28.61 -7.40
CA GLN A 177 14.76 28.55 -8.85
C GLN A 177 15.80 29.57 -9.34
N GLU A 178 15.72 30.80 -8.88
CA GLU A 178 16.67 31.85 -9.25
C GLU A 178 18.12 31.51 -8.82
N LEU A 179 18.29 30.96 -7.62
CA LEU A 179 19.58 30.47 -7.13
C LEU A 179 20.17 29.39 -8.06
N VAL A 180 19.35 28.42 -8.48
CA VAL A 180 19.79 27.32 -9.36
C VAL A 180 20.11 27.81 -10.76
N GLU A 181 19.26 28.66 -11.34
CA GLU A 181 19.50 29.26 -12.65
C GLU A 181 20.79 30.11 -12.65
N GLY A 182 21.00 30.92 -11.61
CA GLY A 182 22.22 31.70 -11.44
C GLY A 182 23.47 30.84 -11.23
N MET A 183 23.36 29.73 -10.50
CA MET A 183 24.43 28.74 -10.34
C MET A 183 24.84 28.12 -11.68
N LEU A 184 23.86 27.67 -12.47
CA LEU A 184 24.11 27.05 -13.78
C LEU A 184 24.75 28.04 -14.75
N ALA A 185 24.19 29.25 -14.86
CA ALA A 185 24.75 30.31 -15.70
C ALA A 185 26.21 30.65 -15.32
N PHE A 186 26.52 30.69 -14.02
CA PHE A 186 27.90 30.94 -13.56
C PHE A 186 28.87 29.84 -14.02
N PHE A 187 28.48 28.56 -13.96
CA PHE A 187 29.34 27.47 -14.40
C PHE A 187 29.46 27.38 -15.92
N ASP A 188 28.41 27.72 -16.66
CA ASP A 188 28.47 27.82 -18.12
C ASP A 188 29.49 28.89 -18.56
N ASP A 189 29.52 30.04 -17.86
CA ASP A 189 30.48 31.12 -18.12
C ASP A 189 31.90 30.83 -17.59
N ASN A 190 32.03 29.92 -16.60
CA ASN A 190 33.29 29.67 -15.89
C ASN A 190 33.56 28.16 -15.71
N PRO A 191 33.67 27.36 -16.78
CA PRO A 191 33.73 25.90 -16.71
C PRO A 191 35.00 25.34 -16.06
N PHE A 192 36.01 26.18 -15.82
CA PHE A 192 37.28 25.77 -15.19
C PHE A 192 37.47 26.36 -13.79
N ILE A 193 36.44 27.01 -13.23
CA ILE A 193 36.53 27.56 -11.88
C ILE A 193 36.72 26.41 -10.86
N PRO A 194 37.67 26.52 -9.91
CA PRO A 194 37.92 25.47 -8.92
C PRO A 194 36.85 25.46 -7.81
N LEU A 195 35.58 25.25 -8.18
CA LEU A 195 34.41 25.21 -7.29
C LEU A 195 33.55 23.97 -7.60
N ARG A 196 33.08 23.30 -6.55
CA ARG A 196 32.10 22.21 -6.59
C ARG A 196 30.94 22.53 -5.63
N ILE A 197 29.71 22.22 -6.02
CA ILE A 197 28.52 22.42 -5.18
C ILE A 197 27.80 21.08 -5.00
N PHE A 198 27.72 20.62 -3.75
CA PHE A 198 26.99 19.44 -3.35
C PHE A 198 25.65 19.85 -2.72
N ILE A 199 24.54 19.43 -3.32
CA ILE A 199 23.18 19.76 -2.87
C ILE A 199 22.50 18.49 -2.43
N THR A 200 21.83 18.49 -1.29
CA THR A 200 20.88 17.44 -0.93
C THR A 200 19.48 17.99 -0.79
N SER A 201 18.50 17.21 -1.22
CA SER A 201 17.09 17.54 -0.97
C SER A 201 16.17 16.33 -1.10
N ARG A 202 14.90 16.48 -0.73
CA ARG A 202 13.83 15.64 -1.27
C ARG A 202 13.65 15.93 -2.76
N VAL A 203 13.11 14.97 -3.48
CA VAL A 203 12.61 15.21 -4.84
C VAL A 203 11.31 16.00 -4.65
N GLU A 204 11.33 17.32 -4.89
CA GLU A 204 10.15 18.18 -5.02
C GLU A 204 10.09 18.71 -6.46
N GLN A 205 8.90 18.84 -7.04
CA GLN A 205 8.72 19.18 -8.47
C GLN A 205 9.49 20.46 -8.86
N HIS A 206 9.43 21.51 -8.04
CA HIS A 206 10.12 22.77 -8.31
C HIS A 206 11.65 22.65 -8.29
N ILE A 207 12.22 21.81 -7.43
CA ILE A 207 13.67 21.54 -7.38
C ILE A 207 14.10 20.66 -8.55
N GLN A 208 13.33 19.59 -8.81
CA GLN A 208 13.59 18.66 -9.90
C GLN A 208 13.53 19.35 -11.25
N PHE A 209 12.57 20.26 -11.46
CA PHE A 209 12.46 21.06 -12.67
C PHE A 209 13.75 21.85 -12.97
N CYS A 210 14.40 22.39 -11.93
CA CYS A 210 15.59 23.22 -12.09
C CYS A 210 16.90 22.43 -12.13
N LEU A 211 16.98 21.31 -11.40
CA LEU A 211 18.22 20.53 -11.24
C LEU A 211 18.30 19.28 -12.13
N ASN A 212 17.21 18.82 -12.74
CA ASN A 212 17.23 17.71 -13.70
C ASN A 212 17.64 18.18 -15.10
N VAL A 213 18.89 18.64 -15.22
CA VAL A 213 19.46 19.20 -16.44
C VAL A 213 20.87 18.63 -16.69
N PRO A 214 21.39 18.64 -17.94
CA PRO A 214 22.69 18.04 -18.26
C PRO A 214 23.89 18.59 -17.44
N GLY A 215 23.81 19.84 -16.97
CA GLY A 215 24.84 20.50 -16.16
C GLY A 215 24.87 20.08 -14.68
N VAL A 216 24.02 19.12 -14.27
CA VAL A 216 23.94 18.62 -12.89
C VAL A 216 24.07 17.11 -12.89
N ARG A 217 24.96 16.59 -12.03
CA ARG A 217 25.03 15.16 -11.75
C ARG A 217 23.92 14.79 -10.77
N LEU A 218 23.05 13.86 -11.17
CA LEU A 218 21.96 13.35 -10.35
C LEU A 218 22.41 12.10 -9.59
N ASP A 219 22.06 12.00 -8.32
CA ASP A 219 22.33 10.83 -7.51
C ASP A 219 21.17 10.50 -6.56
N ASN A 220 20.59 9.31 -6.69
CA ASN A 220 19.47 8.89 -5.85
C ASN A 220 20.00 8.08 -4.66
N LEU A 221 19.97 8.67 -3.46
CA LEU A 221 20.49 8.03 -2.24
C LEU A 221 19.79 6.70 -1.91
N VAL A 222 18.57 6.50 -2.40
CA VAL A 222 17.81 5.26 -2.23
C VAL A 222 18.49 4.08 -2.95
N ASP A 223 19.07 4.33 -4.12
CA ASP A 223 19.72 3.31 -4.93
C ASP A 223 21.05 2.83 -4.30
N HIS A 224 21.55 3.59 -3.33
CA HIS A 224 22.76 3.27 -2.57
C HIS A 224 22.47 2.67 -1.19
N CYS A 225 21.22 2.36 -0.88
CA CYS A 225 20.87 1.65 0.36
C CYS A 225 21.16 0.15 0.18
N SER A 226 22.31 -0.33 0.65
CA SER A 226 22.64 -1.76 0.60
C SER A 226 22.24 -2.50 1.88
N ASP A 227 22.02 -3.81 1.76
CA ASP A 227 21.89 -4.69 2.93
C ASP A 227 23.16 -4.65 3.81
N ASP A 228 24.34 -4.44 3.22
CA ASP A 228 25.62 -4.31 3.94
C ASP A 228 25.68 -3.06 4.83
N ASP A 229 25.08 -1.95 4.36
CA ASP A 229 24.92 -0.74 5.15
C ASP A 229 23.98 -0.95 6.35
N ILE A 230 22.88 -1.69 6.14
CA ILE A 230 21.96 -2.07 7.22
C ILE A 230 22.61 -3.05 8.19
N VAL A 231 23.43 -4.00 7.70
CA VAL A 231 24.24 -4.89 8.56
C VAL A 231 25.12 -4.04 9.48
N THR A 232 25.92 -3.13 8.91
CA THR A 232 26.84 -2.30 9.69
C THR A 232 26.10 -1.41 10.68
N PHE A 233 24.97 -0.83 10.26
CA PHE A 233 24.11 -0.04 11.13
C PHE A 233 23.60 -0.83 12.33
N LEU A 234 23.02 -2.02 12.10
CA LEU A 234 22.50 -2.87 13.16
C LEU A 234 23.62 -3.39 14.06
N GLU A 235 24.79 -3.73 13.51
CA GLU A 235 25.95 -4.15 14.32
C GLU A 235 26.35 -3.09 15.34
N VAL A 236 26.43 -1.82 14.92
CA VAL A 236 26.72 -0.71 15.83
C VAL A 236 25.64 -0.58 16.91
N LEU A 237 24.36 -0.68 16.54
CA LEU A 237 23.26 -0.57 17.48
C LEU A 237 23.24 -1.72 18.51
N PHE A 238 23.38 -2.96 18.07
CA PHE A 238 23.43 -4.12 18.96
C PHE A 238 24.67 -4.12 19.86
N GLU A 239 25.83 -3.72 19.35
CA GLU A 239 27.05 -3.62 20.16
C GLU A 239 26.95 -2.52 21.23
N ASN A 240 26.29 -1.40 20.92
CA ASN A 240 26.00 -0.36 21.91
C ASN A 240 25.11 -0.87 23.04
N GLU A 241 24.04 -1.61 22.71
CA GLU A 241 23.16 -2.19 23.72
C GLU A 241 23.82 -3.34 24.49
N ARG A 242 24.68 -4.12 23.85
CA ARG A 242 25.50 -5.13 24.54
C ARG A 242 26.37 -4.50 25.63
N ARG A 243 26.86 -3.27 25.44
CA ARG A 243 27.65 -2.55 26.46
C ARG A 243 26.79 -1.97 27.57
N ARG A 244 25.61 -1.45 27.22
CA ARG A 244 24.75 -0.66 28.12
C ARG A 244 23.76 -1.50 28.92
N ASN A 245 23.23 -2.58 28.36
CA ASN A 245 22.12 -3.33 28.94
C ASN A 245 22.61 -4.57 29.75
N PRO A 246 22.42 -4.60 31.09
CA PRO A 246 22.88 -5.72 31.92
C PRO A 246 22.23 -7.07 31.56
N VAL A 247 20.96 -7.06 31.13
CA VAL A 247 20.21 -8.29 30.81
C VAL A 247 20.82 -8.96 29.58
N ILE A 248 21.13 -8.18 28.55
CA ILE A 248 21.77 -8.69 27.32
C ILE A 248 23.14 -9.28 27.64
N ARG A 249 23.94 -8.62 28.49
CA ARG A 249 25.26 -9.14 28.90
C ARG A 249 25.17 -10.46 29.66
N ALA A 250 24.23 -10.57 30.60
CA ALA A 250 24.02 -11.81 31.36
C ALA A 250 23.62 -12.96 30.42
N TYR A 251 22.67 -12.72 29.51
CA TYR A 251 22.25 -13.72 28.54
C TYR A 251 23.40 -14.19 27.64
N ILE A 252 24.19 -13.27 27.10
CA ILE A 252 25.38 -13.56 26.27
C ILE A 252 26.40 -14.39 27.07
N SER A 253 26.59 -14.11 28.36
CA SER A 253 27.52 -14.89 29.19
C SER A 253 27.09 -16.34 29.39
N GLU A 254 25.78 -16.62 29.37
CA GLU A 254 25.21 -17.96 29.54
C GLU A 254 25.04 -18.71 28.20
N HIS A 255 24.72 -18.00 27.11
CA HIS A 255 24.29 -18.58 25.83
C HIS A 255 25.24 -18.31 24.66
N GLY A 256 26.31 -17.52 24.86
CA GLY A 256 27.34 -17.27 23.86
C GLY A 256 27.18 -15.92 23.12
N GLU A 257 26.50 -15.92 21.97
CA GLU A 257 26.32 -14.72 21.12
C GLU A 257 24.83 -14.38 20.97
N TRP A 258 24.51 -13.08 21.02
CA TRP A 258 23.19 -12.59 20.67
C TRP A 258 23.26 -11.20 20.01
N PRO A 259 22.49 -10.95 18.93
CA PRO A 259 21.74 -11.92 18.13
C PRO A 259 22.64 -12.90 17.39
N ILE A 260 22.17 -14.12 17.09
CA ILE A 260 22.98 -15.07 16.30
C ILE A 260 23.08 -14.63 14.82
N PRO A 261 24.15 -14.99 14.09
CA PRO A 261 24.35 -14.52 12.71
C PRO A 261 23.21 -14.81 11.74
N GLY A 262 22.48 -15.92 11.94
CA GLY A 262 21.31 -16.27 11.13
C GLY A 262 20.13 -15.30 11.34
N GLU A 263 19.90 -14.88 12.58
CA GLU A 263 18.86 -13.91 12.93
C GLU A 263 19.20 -12.52 12.37
N LYS A 264 20.46 -12.08 12.51
CA LYS A 264 20.95 -10.81 11.93
C LYS A 264 20.68 -10.75 10.42
N ARG A 265 21.07 -11.79 9.67
CA ARG A 265 20.83 -11.86 8.21
C ARG A 265 19.35 -11.81 7.86
N LYS A 266 18.50 -12.52 8.63
CA LYS A 266 17.06 -12.52 8.39
C LYS A 266 16.44 -11.15 8.68
N LEU A 267 16.90 -10.47 9.73
CA LEU A 267 16.46 -9.13 10.09
C LEU A 267 16.81 -8.11 8.99
N VAL A 268 18.05 -8.13 8.50
CA VAL A 268 18.53 -7.27 7.39
C VAL A 268 17.67 -7.47 6.15
N ARG A 269 17.46 -8.73 5.74
CA ARG A 269 16.64 -9.06 4.57
C ARG A 269 15.21 -8.53 4.69
N HIS A 270 14.61 -8.58 5.88
CA HIS A 270 13.26 -8.06 6.08
C HIS A 270 13.19 -6.53 6.14
N ILE A 271 14.29 -5.86 6.50
CA ILE A 271 14.37 -4.39 6.54
C ILE A 271 14.52 -3.80 5.14
N GLY A 272 15.23 -4.47 4.23
CA GLY A 272 15.32 -4.11 2.82
C GLY A 272 15.88 -2.69 2.59
N GLY A 273 17.03 -2.36 3.18
CA GLY A 273 17.70 -1.07 2.95
C GLY A 273 17.11 0.16 3.67
N SER A 274 16.01 0.03 4.43
CA SER A 274 15.37 1.17 5.08
C SER A 274 15.91 1.46 6.50
N PHE A 275 16.67 2.53 6.67
CA PHE A 275 17.22 2.93 7.98
C PHE A 275 16.16 3.35 9.01
N ILE A 276 15.09 4.05 8.60
CA ILE A 276 14.00 4.41 9.53
C ILE A 276 13.30 3.14 10.01
N PHE A 277 13.01 2.21 9.09
CA PHE A 277 12.36 0.96 9.45
C PHE A 277 13.29 0.09 10.32
N ALA A 278 14.58 0.02 9.99
CA ALA A 278 15.61 -0.62 10.82
C ALA A 278 15.62 -0.05 12.25
N SER A 279 15.62 1.27 12.39
CA SER A 279 15.59 1.94 13.70
C SER A 279 14.30 1.62 14.46
N SER A 280 13.17 1.58 13.77
CA SER A 280 11.86 1.27 14.37
C SER A 280 11.78 -0.18 14.86
N VAL A 281 12.24 -1.13 14.05
CA VAL A 281 12.31 -2.55 14.42
C VAL A 281 13.31 -2.76 15.56
N PHE A 282 14.48 -2.09 15.52
CA PHE A 282 15.45 -2.12 16.61
C PHE A 282 14.86 -1.58 17.92
N LYS A 283 14.18 -0.42 17.87
CA LYS A 283 13.47 0.15 19.02
C LYS A 283 12.37 -0.79 19.54
N PHE A 284 11.66 -1.49 18.66
CA PHE A 284 10.71 -2.52 19.06
C PHE A 284 11.39 -3.67 19.82
N ILE A 285 12.53 -4.17 19.35
CA ILE A 285 13.29 -5.23 20.01
C ILE A 285 13.77 -4.77 21.40
N MET A 286 14.29 -3.54 21.50
CA MET A 286 14.87 -3.00 22.73
C MET A 286 13.87 -2.37 23.70
N GLY A 287 12.69 -2.00 23.23
CA GLY A 287 11.72 -1.24 24.01
C GLY A 287 11.16 -2.03 25.20
N SER A 288 10.75 -1.34 26.26
CA SER A 288 9.97 -1.93 27.35
C SER A 288 8.48 -1.84 27.00
N THR A 289 7.79 -2.97 26.90
CA THR A 289 6.32 -2.98 26.69
C THR A 289 5.63 -2.49 27.96
N VAL A 290 4.96 -1.34 27.89
CA VAL A 290 4.21 -0.72 29.01
C VAL A 290 2.77 -1.25 29.11
N GLN A 291 2.27 -2.00 28.12
CA GLN A 291 0.88 -2.46 28.09
C GLN A 291 0.76 -3.98 28.25
N GLY A 292 0.42 -4.42 29.47
CA GLY A 292 -0.51 -5.53 29.71
C GLY A 292 0.01 -6.97 29.75
N THR A 293 1.22 -7.27 29.30
CA THR A 293 1.81 -8.63 29.39
C THR A 293 3.21 -8.58 29.99
N SER A 294 3.60 -9.68 30.67
CA SER A 294 4.90 -9.89 31.35
C SER A 294 6.07 -9.20 30.66
N PRO A 295 7.07 -8.65 31.39
CA PRO A 295 8.19 -7.95 30.79
C PRO A 295 8.96 -8.89 29.85
N ILE A 296 8.67 -8.78 28.57
CA ILE A 296 9.31 -9.52 27.48
C ILE A 296 10.73 -8.93 27.35
N THR A 297 11.76 -9.78 27.32
CA THR A 297 13.14 -9.31 27.14
C THR A 297 13.42 -9.05 25.65
N PRO A 298 14.52 -8.37 25.28
CA PRO A 298 14.92 -8.28 23.88
C PRO A 298 15.06 -9.64 23.19
N MET A 299 15.46 -10.67 23.95
CA MET A 299 15.61 -12.06 23.50
C MET A 299 14.29 -12.67 23.04
N ASP A 300 13.19 -12.28 23.69
CA ASP A 300 11.84 -12.76 23.38
C ASP A 300 11.19 -11.96 22.25
N ARG A 301 11.55 -10.67 22.07
CA ARG A 301 11.02 -9.81 20.99
C ARG A 301 11.70 -10.04 19.65
N LEU A 302 12.98 -10.39 19.63
CA LEU A 302 13.70 -10.62 18.37
C LEU A 302 13.04 -11.72 17.51
N PRO A 303 12.65 -12.90 18.03
CA PRO A 303 11.91 -13.90 17.26
C PRO A 303 10.57 -13.40 16.71
N LEU A 304 9.90 -12.49 17.43
CA LEU A 304 8.68 -11.84 16.95
C LEU A 304 9.01 -10.94 15.76
N ALA A 305 9.98 -10.03 15.89
CA ALA A 305 10.41 -9.18 14.79
C ALA A 305 10.75 -10.01 13.53
N LEU A 306 11.40 -11.16 13.68
CA LEU A 306 11.75 -12.05 12.55
C LEU A 306 10.57 -12.79 11.90
N LYS A 307 9.42 -12.92 12.55
CA LYS A 307 8.21 -13.48 11.94
C LYS A 307 7.49 -12.45 11.07
N MET A 308 7.73 -11.15 11.28
CA MET A 308 7.10 -9.98 10.63
C MET A 308 5.57 -9.92 10.80
N ASN A 309 4.87 -10.98 10.44
CA ASN A 309 3.44 -11.19 10.59
C ASN A 309 3.20 -12.41 11.53
N PRO A 310 2.51 -12.26 12.69
CA PRO A 310 1.99 -11.03 13.33
C PRO A 310 3.04 -10.31 14.19
N GLY A 311 4.32 -10.65 14.03
CA GLY A 311 5.37 -10.28 14.98
C GLY A 311 5.63 -8.78 15.17
N LEU A 312 5.21 -7.93 14.22
CA LEU A 312 5.32 -6.47 14.30
C LEU A 312 4.00 -5.76 14.63
N ASP A 313 2.92 -6.48 14.95
CA ASP A 313 1.59 -5.90 15.17
C ASP A 313 1.58 -4.81 16.25
N GLY A 314 2.34 -5.02 17.35
CA GLY A 314 2.50 -4.01 18.39
C GLY A 314 3.21 -2.73 17.91
N LEU A 315 4.24 -2.87 17.06
CA LEU A 315 4.93 -1.73 16.43
C LEU A 315 3.97 -0.97 15.49
N TYR A 316 3.18 -1.69 14.69
CA TYR A 316 2.20 -1.08 13.80
C TYR A 316 1.13 -0.33 14.58
N ALA A 317 0.52 -0.96 15.59
CA ALA A 317 -0.48 -0.33 16.44
C ALA A 317 0.07 0.93 17.13
N GLN A 318 1.29 0.88 17.67
CA GLN A 318 1.92 2.03 18.33
C GLN A 318 2.21 3.18 17.35
N THR A 319 2.64 2.86 16.14
CA THR A 319 2.95 3.87 15.12
C THR A 319 1.68 4.53 14.60
N LEU A 320 0.66 3.73 14.27
CA LEU A 320 -0.64 4.20 13.79
C LEU A 320 -1.37 5.05 14.84
N ALA A 321 -1.24 4.72 16.13
CA ALA A 321 -1.85 5.47 17.22
C ALA A 321 -1.41 6.94 17.31
N ARG A 322 -0.29 7.32 16.69
CA ARG A 322 0.21 8.72 16.70
C ARG A 322 -0.71 9.66 15.92
N SER A 323 -1.33 9.16 14.87
CA SER A 323 -2.18 9.94 13.95
C SER A 323 -3.66 9.65 14.13
N GLU A 324 -4.05 8.82 15.10
CA GLU A 324 -5.40 8.26 15.16
C GLU A 324 -6.52 9.29 15.38
N ASN A 325 -6.17 10.42 15.97
CA ASN A 325 -7.09 11.51 16.26
C ASN A 325 -7.13 12.57 15.15
N LEU A 326 -6.32 12.42 14.10
CA LEU A 326 -6.29 13.37 12.99
C LEU A 326 -7.52 13.17 12.07
N PRO A 327 -8.04 14.26 11.47
CA PRO A 327 -9.10 14.16 10.48
C PRO A 327 -8.70 13.22 9.34
N HIS A 328 -9.67 12.47 8.82
CA HIS A 328 -9.50 11.53 7.71
C HIS A 328 -8.48 10.39 7.94
N PHE A 329 -7.92 10.22 9.15
CA PHE A 329 -6.92 9.20 9.43
C PHE A 329 -7.36 7.80 8.98
N LEU A 330 -8.52 7.33 9.45
CA LEU A 330 -9.04 6.00 9.09
C LEU A 330 -9.34 5.89 7.59
N ASP A 331 -9.84 6.96 6.96
CA ASP A 331 -10.11 6.99 5.53
C ASP A 331 -8.81 6.83 4.72
N ILE A 332 -7.75 7.53 5.11
CA ILE A 332 -6.45 7.51 4.43
C ILE A 332 -5.76 6.15 4.58
N ILE A 333 -5.65 5.61 5.81
CA ILE A 333 -4.97 4.32 6.02
C ILE A 333 -5.77 3.16 5.43
N SER A 334 -7.10 3.20 5.48
CA SER A 334 -7.95 2.17 4.86
C SER A 334 -7.84 2.22 3.35
N THR A 335 -7.70 3.42 2.77
CA THR A 335 -7.42 3.59 1.35
C THR A 335 -6.09 2.94 0.99
N ILE A 336 -4.98 3.31 1.64
CA ILE A 336 -3.66 2.74 1.36
C ILE A 336 -3.63 1.22 1.50
N ALA A 337 -4.35 0.68 2.50
CA ALA A 337 -4.46 -0.76 2.71
C ALA A 337 -5.18 -1.48 1.55
N LEU A 338 -6.24 -0.87 1.01
CA LEU A 338 -7.14 -1.49 0.05
C LEU A 338 -6.88 -1.12 -1.42
N LEU A 339 -5.98 -0.17 -1.69
CA LEU A 339 -5.58 0.20 -3.04
C LEU A 339 -4.93 -0.99 -3.78
N GLY A 340 -5.46 -1.33 -4.96
CA GLY A 340 -4.88 -2.30 -5.89
C GLY A 340 -3.49 -1.94 -6.42
N ALA A 341 -3.17 -0.65 -6.51
CA ALA A 341 -1.86 -0.11 -6.85
C ALA A 341 -1.60 1.15 -6.02
N PRO A 342 -0.35 1.41 -5.59
CA PRO A 342 -0.06 2.54 -4.72
C PRO A 342 -0.23 3.86 -5.48
N LEU A 343 -0.77 4.88 -4.81
CA LEU A 343 -1.02 6.22 -5.35
C LEU A 343 -0.09 7.24 -4.69
N SER A 344 0.17 8.34 -5.39
CA SER A 344 0.84 9.51 -4.82
C SER A 344 -0.02 10.20 -3.75
N THR A 345 0.56 11.15 -3.01
CA THR A 345 -0.16 11.90 -1.98
C THR A 345 -1.35 12.68 -2.55
N SER A 346 -1.18 13.29 -3.73
CA SER A 346 -2.24 14.00 -4.43
C SER A 346 -3.23 13.03 -5.06
N GLY A 347 -2.79 11.86 -5.54
CA GLY A 347 -3.69 10.82 -6.03
C GLY A 347 -4.63 10.31 -4.94
N ILE A 348 -4.13 10.10 -3.71
CA ILE A 348 -4.95 9.73 -2.55
C ILE A 348 -5.91 10.88 -2.19
N ALA A 349 -5.41 12.12 -2.15
CA ALA A 349 -6.22 13.30 -1.82
C ALA A 349 -7.36 13.51 -2.82
N GLU A 350 -7.05 13.42 -4.11
CA GLU A 350 -7.99 13.52 -5.21
C GLU A 350 -9.04 12.42 -5.14
N LEU A 351 -8.62 11.15 -4.97
CA LEU A 351 -9.55 10.03 -4.89
C LEU A 351 -10.51 10.19 -3.70
N LEU A 352 -10.01 10.65 -2.55
CA LEU A 352 -10.84 10.84 -1.35
C LEU A 352 -11.64 12.14 -1.33
N GLY A 353 -11.36 13.07 -2.26
CA GLY A 353 -11.97 14.39 -2.29
C GLY A 353 -11.55 15.29 -1.11
N ILE A 354 -10.31 15.16 -0.64
CA ILE A 354 -9.73 15.93 0.48
C ILE A 354 -8.49 16.70 0.00
N SER A 355 -7.92 17.55 0.85
CA SER A 355 -6.71 18.30 0.52
C SER A 355 -5.44 17.45 0.65
N VAL A 356 -4.42 17.74 -0.17
CA VAL A 356 -3.09 17.09 -0.08
C VAL A 356 -2.47 17.31 1.31
N TYR A 357 -2.72 18.48 1.90
CA TYR A 357 -2.28 18.80 3.25
C TYR A 357 -2.82 17.79 4.28
N GLU A 358 -4.11 17.43 4.22
CA GLU A 358 -4.71 16.48 5.17
C GLU A 358 -4.09 15.07 5.03
N VAL A 359 -3.79 14.65 3.80
CA VAL A 359 -3.08 13.39 3.54
C VAL A 359 -1.67 13.44 4.14
N VAL A 360 -0.89 14.47 3.82
CA VAL A 360 0.49 14.61 4.31
C VAL A 360 0.52 14.73 5.83
N ASN A 361 -0.43 15.45 6.44
CA ASN A 361 -0.53 15.63 7.88
C ASN A 361 -0.72 14.30 8.62
N VAL A 362 -1.49 13.36 8.04
CA VAL A 362 -1.61 12.00 8.58
C VAL A 362 -0.33 11.19 8.33
N LEU A 363 0.20 11.22 7.11
CA LEU A 363 1.27 10.30 6.72
C LEU A 363 2.65 10.65 7.31
N VAL A 364 2.89 11.93 7.64
CA VAL A 364 4.18 12.39 8.20
C VAL A 364 4.55 11.63 9.48
N ASP A 365 3.58 11.37 10.36
CA ASP A 365 3.82 10.67 11.63
C ASP A 365 3.97 9.14 11.47
N LEU A 366 3.61 8.63 10.29
CA LEU A 366 3.62 7.21 9.93
C LEU A 366 4.85 6.79 9.12
N GLN A 367 5.79 7.72 8.90
CA GLN A 367 7.03 7.50 8.12
C GLN A 367 7.93 6.36 8.64
N ALA A 368 7.66 5.83 9.84
CA ALA A 368 8.33 4.67 10.39
C ALA A 368 7.94 3.35 9.70
N VAL A 369 6.73 3.28 9.14
CA VAL A 369 6.14 2.06 8.58
C VAL A 369 5.58 2.26 7.16
N ILE A 370 5.39 3.52 6.75
CA ILE A 370 4.97 3.95 5.41
C ILE A 370 6.08 4.82 4.81
N GLN A 371 6.42 4.59 3.56
CA GLN A 371 7.29 5.47 2.79
C GLN A 371 6.44 6.60 2.19
N VAL A 372 6.71 7.82 2.65
CA VAL A 372 6.06 9.04 2.17
C VAL A 372 7.04 9.81 1.29
N PRO A 373 6.84 9.83 -0.04
CA PRO A 373 7.71 10.58 -0.93
C PRO A 373 7.58 12.09 -0.72
N GLY A 374 8.62 12.85 -1.08
CA GLY A 374 8.59 14.32 -1.05
C GLY A 374 7.94 14.94 -2.29
N THR A 375 7.81 14.15 -3.37
CA THR A 375 7.18 14.51 -4.64
C THR A 375 5.89 13.75 -4.82
N ASP A 376 5.05 14.26 -5.71
CA ASP A 376 3.86 13.54 -6.13
C ASP A 376 4.07 12.57 -7.30
N GLU A 377 5.28 12.53 -7.88
CA GLU A 377 5.64 11.61 -8.95
C GLU A 377 5.85 10.17 -8.46
N ILE A 378 6.16 10.00 -7.18
CA ILE A 378 6.42 8.71 -6.55
C ILE A 378 5.21 8.36 -5.68
N PRO A 379 4.72 7.10 -5.73
CA PRO A 379 3.57 6.71 -4.93
C PRO A 379 3.94 6.46 -3.46
N VAL A 380 2.95 6.61 -2.58
CA VAL A 380 3.05 6.21 -1.17
C VAL A 380 3.11 4.69 -1.09
N THR A 381 4.20 4.14 -0.58
CA THR A 381 4.43 2.69 -0.48
C THR A 381 4.57 2.25 0.98
N LEU A 382 4.36 0.96 1.24
CA LEU A 382 4.59 0.37 2.56
C LEU A 382 5.99 -0.24 2.59
N PHE A 383 6.72 -0.13 3.72
CA PHE A 383 8.05 -0.76 3.82
C PHE A 383 7.97 -2.29 3.76
N HIS A 384 6.87 -2.87 4.22
CA HIS A 384 6.69 -4.31 4.21
C HIS A 384 5.21 -4.68 4.03
N THR A 385 4.95 -5.77 3.31
CA THR A 385 3.60 -6.27 3.01
C THR A 385 2.83 -6.66 4.28
N SER A 386 3.51 -7.05 5.36
CA SER A 386 2.87 -7.40 6.64
C SER A 386 2.10 -6.26 7.29
N LEU A 387 2.38 -4.99 6.96
CA LEU A 387 1.55 -3.86 7.40
C LEU A 387 0.20 -3.87 6.68
N ARG A 388 0.17 -4.15 5.37
CA ARG A 388 -1.09 -4.34 4.63
C ARG A 388 -1.87 -5.50 5.23
N ASP A 389 -1.22 -6.64 5.45
CA ASP A 389 -1.85 -7.81 6.08
C ASP A 389 -2.44 -7.48 7.46
N PHE A 390 -1.70 -6.69 8.26
CA PHE A 390 -2.17 -6.22 9.57
C PHE A 390 -3.45 -5.40 9.41
N LEU A 391 -3.44 -4.37 8.56
CA LEU A 391 -4.57 -3.45 8.36
C LEU A 391 -5.82 -4.16 7.81
N VAL A 392 -5.66 -5.20 7.00
CA VAL A 392 -6.80 -5.98 6.44
C VAL A 392 -7.21 -7.18 7.29
N THR A 393 -6.64 -7.36 8.49
CA THR A 393 -7.00 -8.46 9.41
C THR A 393 -7.56 -7.92 10.72
N GLN A 394 -8.88 -7.99 10.91
CA GLN A 394 -9.58 -7.39 12.06
C GLN A 394 -9.04 -7.84 13.43
N THR A 395 -8.72 -9.12 13.59
CA THR A 395 -8.21 -9.69 14.84
C THR A 395 -6.82 -9.17 15.20
N ARG A 396 -6.07 -8.67 14.22
CA ARG A 396 -4.72 -8.11 14.40
C ARG A 396 -4.75 -6.60 14.60
N SER A 397 -5.46 -5.88 13.73
CA SER A 397 -5.47 -4.42 13.74
C SER A 397 -6.50 -3.78 14.69
N GLY A 398 -7.51 -4.54 15.12
CA GLY A 398 -8.57 -4.04 15.99
C GLY A 398 -9.21 -2.76 15.45
N ARG A 399 -9.03 -1.65 16.16
CA ARG A 399 -9.57 -0.33 15.78
C ARG A 399 -8.99 0.27 14.49
N PHE A 400 -7.85 -0.23 14.01
CA PHE A 400 -7.22 0.22 12.76
C PHE A 400 -7.62 -0.65 11.55
N PHE A 401 -8.59 -1.56 11.70
CA PHE A 401 -9.05 -2.44 10.64
C PHE A 401 -9.66 -1.69 9.45
N ALA A 402 -9.06 -1.88 8.28
CA ALA A 402 -9.56 -1.42 7.00
C ALA A 402 -10.75 -2.30 6.57
N HIS A 403 -11.94 -1.94 7.04
CA HIS A 403 -13.15 -2.72 6.81
C HIS A 403 -13.49 -2.82 5.30
N PRO A 404 -13.89 -4.00 4.77
CA PRO A 404 -14.19 -4.17 3.34
C PRO A 404 -15.25 -3.22 2.77
N ARG A 405 -16.17 -2.70 3.61
CA ARG A 405 -17.09 -1.60 3.24
C ARG A 405 -16.39 -0.36 2.68
N HIS A 406 -15.13 -0.11 3.05
CA HIS A 406 -14.37 1.01 2.50
C HIS A 406 -14.15 0.87 0.98
N HIS A 407 -14.18 -0.35 0.44
CA HIS A 407 -14.21 -0.56 -1.01
C HIS A 407 -15.42 0.10 -1.69
N ILE A 408 -16.59 0.16 -1.04
CA ILE A 408 -17.77 0.84 -1.60
C ILE A 408 -17.48 2.34 -1.77
N ARG A 409 -16.84 2.94 -0.76
CA ARG A 409 -16.43 4.34 -0.83
C ARG A 409 -15.41 4.56 -1.95
N LEU A 410 -14.35 3.75 -1.99
CA LEU A 410 -13.34 3.83 -3.05
C LEU A 410 -13.94 3.63 -4.45
N PHE A 411 -14.93 2.74 -4.57
CA PHE A 411 -15.64 2.50 -5.82
C PHE A 411 -16.40 3.74 -6.28
N LEU A 412 -17.21 4.35 -5.41
CA LEU A 412 -17.94 5.59 -5.73
C LEU A 412 -16.98 6.75 -6.03
N CYS A 413 -15.88 6.87 -5.28
CA CYS A 413 -14.81 7.83 -5.53
C CYS A 413 -14.15 7.63 -6.90
N CYS A 414 -13.91 6.38 -7.32
CA CYS A 414 -13.39 6.06 -8.65
C CYS A 414 -14.36 6.51 -9.75
N LEU A 415 -15.66 6.18 -9.61
CA LEU A 415 -16.70 6.60 -10.56
C LEU A 415 -16.79 8.12 -10.67
N GLN A 416 -16.77 8.82 -9.54
CA GLN A 416 -16.79 10.27 -9.50
C GLN A 416 -15.55 10.89 -10.16
N SER A 417 -14.37 10.32 -9.91
CA SER A 417 -13.11 10.81 -10.50
C SER A 417 -13.10 10.65 -12.02
N GLU A 418 -13.58 9.51 -12.53
CA GLU A 418 -13.70 9.27 -13.97
C GLU A 418 -14.74 10.23 -14.59
N LEU A 419 -15.91 10.41 -13.96
CA LEU A 419 -16.94 11.35 -14.43
C LEU A 419 -16.39 12.77 -14.56
N VAL A 420 -15.74 13.28 -13.50
CA VAL A 420 -15.15 14.62 -13.49
C VAL A 420 -14.10 14.76 -14.59
N HIS A 421 -13.22 13.78 -14.75
CA HIS A 421 -12.21 13.79 -15.80
C HIS A 421 -12.84 13.86 -17.21
N ARG A 422 -13.84 13.03 -17.49
CA ARG A 422 -14.53 13.01 -18.80
C ARG A 422 -15.33 14.27 -19.09
N GLN A 423 -15.96 14.86 -18.07
CA GLN A 423 -16.64 16.15 -18.21
C GLN A 423 -15.65 17.26 -18.61
N HIS A 424 -14.44 17.25 -18.02
CA HIS A 424 -13.39 18.21 -18.38
C HIS A 424 -12.86 17.96 -19.81
N GLU A 425 -12.62 16.71 -20.22
CA GLU A 425 -12.24 16.37 -21.61
C GLU A 425 -13.30 16.86 -22.62
N ALA A 426 -14.58 16.59 -22.34
CA ALA A 426 -15.70 16.97 -23.19
C ALA A 426 -15.85 18.51 -23.29
N ALA A 427 -15.64 19.23 -22.18
CA ALA A 427 -15.74 20.68 -22.14
C ALA A 427 -14.63 21.38 -22.93
N LEU A 428 -13.40 20.85 -22.90
CA LEU A 428 -12.23 21.47 -23.52
C LEU A 428 -12.03 21.07 -24.99
N ARG A 429 -12.73 20.05 -25.51
CA ARG A 429 -12.58 19.52 -26.89
C ARG A 429 -11.14 19.17 -27.29
N ILE A 430 -10.28 18.91 -26.30
CA ILE A 430 -8.87 18.55 -26.48
C ILE A 430 -8.64 17.25 -25.72
N ASN A 431 -7.96 16.28 -26.35
CA ASN A 431 -7.42 15.12 -25.65
C ASN A 431 -6.30 15.61 -24.73
N LEU A 432 -6.58 15.73 -23.44
CA LEU A 432 -5.53 15.92 -22.45
C LEU A 432 -4.77 14.60 -22.37
N SER A 433 -3.52 14.59 -22.84
CA SER A 433 -2.66 13.40 -22.75
C SER A 433 -2.35 12.99 -21.31
N GLU A 434 -2.60 13.87 -20.34
CA GLU A 434 -2.36 13.63 -18.92
C GLU A 434 -3.69 13.45 -18.17
N ARG A 435 -3.97 12.20 -17.80
CA ARG A 435 -5.02 11.89 -16.82
C ARG A 435 -4.54 12.26 -15.43
N LYS A 436 -5.46 12.78 -14.62
CA LYS A 436 -5.19 12.93 -13.20
C LYS A 436 -4.96 11.55 -12.54
N PRO A 437 -4.12 11.45 -11.49
CA PRO A 437 -3.77 10.17 -10.88
C PRO A 437 -4.97 9.33 -10.45
N ALA A 438 -6.02 9.94 -9.86
CA ALA A 438 -7.19 9.20 -9.41
C ALA A 438 -8.02 8.63 -10.58
N ALA A 439 -8.16 9.37 -11.68
CA ALA A 439 -8.87 8.89 -12.88
C ALA A 439 -8.10 7.77 -13.60
N ALA A 440 -6.77 7.88 -13.68
CA ALA A 440 -5.92 6.81 -14.21
C ALA A 440 -6.05 5.52 -13.38
N TYR A 441 -6.09 5.66 -12.05
CA TYR A 441 -6.32 4.55 -11.13
C TYR A 441 -7.72 3.94 -11.27
N ALA A 442 -8.75 4.79 -11.35
CA ALA A 442 -10.14 4.37 -11.46
C ALA A 442 -10.40 3.48 -12.69
N LEU A 443 -9.78 3.81 -13.83
CA LEU A 443 -9.90 3.02 -15.05
C LEU A 443 -9.40 1.57 -14.85
N GLN A 444 -8.35 1.37 -14.05
CA GLN A 444 -7.72 0.07 -13.86
C GLN A 444 -8.28 -0.72 -12.67
N HIS A 445 -8.75 -0.03 -11.63
CA HIS A 445 -9.01 -0.64 -10.31
C HIS A 445 -10.43 -0.47 -9.78
N SER A 446 -11.33 0.25 -10.47
CA SER A 446 -12.73 0.42 -10.02
C SER A 446 -13.44 -0.92 -9.84
N VAL A 447 -13.29 -1.87 -10.78
CA VAL A 447 -13.88 -3.21 -10.67
C VAL A 447 -13.35 -3.98 -9.47
N THR A 448 -12.07 -3.81 -9.11
CA THR A 448 -11.48 -4.43 -7.90
C THR A 448 -12.21 -3.97 -6.64
N HIS A 449 -12.61 -2.70 -6.57
CA HIS A 449 -13.37 -2.17 -5.44
C HIS A 449 -14.86 -2.57 -5.48
N LEU A 450 -15.45 -2.70 -6.67
CA LEU A 450 -16.79 -3.28 -6.79
C LEU A 450 -16.85 -4.70 -6.22
N VAL A 451 -15.90 -5.55 -6.62
CA VAL A 451 -15.77 -6.93 -6.13
C VAL A 451 -15.41 -6.96 -4.64
N GLY A 452 -14.48 -6.11 -4.19
CA GLY A 452 -14.09 -6.02 -2.77
C GLY A 452 -15.23 -5.57 -1.84
N GLY A 453 -16.21 -4.81 -2.36
CA GLY A 453 -17.41 -4.39 -1.64
C GLY A 453 -18.63 -5.29 -1.84
N GLU A 454 -18.51 -6.38 -2.59
CA GLU A 454 -19.64 -7.25 -2.94
C GLU A 454 -20.39 -7.75 -1.70
N GLY A 455 -21.73 -7.78 -1.77
CA GLY A 455 -22.60 -8.18 -0.66
C GLY A 455 -22.75 -7.14 0.47
N LEU A 456 -21.94 -6.06 0.48
CA LEU A 456 -22.01 -5.01 1.48
C LEU A 456 -22.69 -3.72 0.97
N PHE A 457 -22.88 -3.59 -0.33
CA PHE A 457 -23.56 -2.44 -0.92
C PHE A 457 -25.00 -2.30 -0.41
N LYS A 458 -25.38 -1.08 -0.02
CA LYS A 458 -26.77 -0.71 0.20
C LYS A 458 -27.43 -0.35 -1.13
N LEU A 459 -28.74 -0.50 -1.22
CA LEU A 459 -29.51 -0.12 -2.41
C LEU A 459 -29.28 1.33 -2.85
N ALA A 460 -29.20 2.27 -1.90
CA ALA A 460 -28.91 3.68 -2.22
C ALA A 460 -27.53 3.87 -2.85
N GLU A 461 -26.52 3.14 -2.37
CA GLU A 461 -25.13 3.19 -2.90
C GLU A 461 -25.07 2.61 -4.33
N LEU A 462 -25.82 1.53 -4.60
CA LEU A 462 -25.94 0.96 -5.95
C LEU A 462 -26.67 1.90 -6.91
N ASN A 463 -27.73 2.57 -6.45
CA ASN A 463 -28.42 3.57 -7.27
C ASN A 463 -27.50 4.74 -7.61
N SER A 464 -26.77 5.28 -6.63
CA SER A 464 -25.77 6.32 -6.88
C SER A 464 -24.67 5.86 -7.86
N ALA A 465 -24.18 4.63 -7.73
CA ALA A 465 -23.22 4.07 -8.67
C ALA A 465 -23.79 3.95 -10.09
N LEU A 466 -25.06 3.56 -10.25
CA LEU A 466 -25.72 3.49 -11.56
C LEU A 466 -25.87 4.86 -12.19
N ASP A 467 -26.28 5.86 -11.41
CA ASP A 467 -26.43 7.23 -11.90
C ASP A 467 -25.08 7.78 -12.37
N LEU A 468 -24.02 7.60 -11.57
CA LEU A 468 -22.65 7.96 -11.97
C LEU A 468 -22.19 7.23 -13.25
N CYS A 469 -22.45 5.92 -13.37
CA CYS A 469 -22.11 5.16 -14.58
C CYS A 469 -22.84 5.70 -15.81
N ARG A 470 -24.14 6.01 -15.69
CA ARG A 470 -24.96 6.54 -16.78
C ARG A 470 -24.52 7.94 -17.20
N GLU A 471 -24.24 8.82 -16.25
CA GLU A 471 -23.72 10.16 -16.52
C GLU A 471 -22.35 10.11 -17.21
N THR A 472 -21.46 9.22 -16.75
CA THR A 472 -20.13 9.04 -17.34
C THR A 472 -20.24 8.50 -18.76
N LEU A 473 -21.11 7.51 -18.99
CA LEU A 473 -21.38 6.97 -20.33
C LEU A 473 -22.02 8.03 -21.25
N GLY A 474 -22.83 8.95 -20.71
CA GLY A 474 -23.36 10.09 -21.45
C GLY A 474 -22.27 11.04 -21.96
N CYS A 475 -21.18 11.20 -21.21
CA CYS A 475 -20.01 12.00 -21.63
C CYS A 475 -19.15 11.27 -22.67
N SER A 476 -19.16 9.93 -22.69
CA SER A 476 -18.38 9.11 -23.63
C SER A 476 -19.19 7.93 -24.16
N PRO A 477 -20.16 8.19 -25.09
CA PRO A 477 -21.01 7.14 -25.62
C PRO A 477 -20.20 6.09 -26.37
N GLY A 478 -20.36 4.83 -26.00
CA GLY A 478 -19.71 3.69 -26.70
C GLY A 478 -18.39 3.21 -26.10
N ALA A 479 -17.96 3.73 -24.95
CA ALA A 479 -16.81 3.19 -24.22
C ALA A 479 -17.15 1.80 -23.62
N PRO A 480 -16.55 0.69 -24.11
CA PRO A 480 -16.92 -0.65 -23.68
C PRO A 480 -16.65 -0.89 -22.19
N GLU A 481 -15.59 -0.30 -21.62
CA GLU A 481 -15.30 -0.36 -20.19
C GLU A 481 -16.42 0.21 -19.32
N LEU A 482 -17.05 1.33 -19.73
CA LEU A 482 -18.14 1.97 -18.99
C LEU A 482 -19.45 1.21 -19.11
N ILE A 483 -19.73 0.64 -20.28
CA ILE A 483 -20.91 -0.21 -20.46
C ILE A 483 -20.75 -1.48 -19.61
N GLN A 484 -19.53 -2.05 -19.55
CA GLN A 484 -19.25 -3.23 -18.73
C GLN A 484 -19.49 -2.92 -17.25
N LEU A 485 -18.96 -1.79 -16.79
CA LEU A 485 -19.13 -1.32 -15.42
C LEU A 485 -20.60 -1.06 -15.08
N LEU A 486 -21.36 -0.43 -15.99
CA LEU A 486 -22.81 -0.24 -15.83
C LEU A 486 -23.52 -1.59 -15.68
N GLY A 487 -23.16 -2.58 -16.49
CA GLY A 487 -23.71 -3.94 -16.41
C GLY A 487 -23.40 -4.61 -15.07
N ASP A 488 -22.16 -4.48 -14.59
CA ASP A 488 -21.71 -5.07 -13.32
C ASP A 488 -22.44 -4.44 -12.12
N VAL A 489 -22.63 -3.11 -12.12
CA VAL A 489 -23.40 -2.42 -11.07
C VAL A 489 -24.89 -2.74 -11.16
N ALA A 490 -25.47 -2.79 -12.36
CA ALA A 490 -26.88 -3.15 -12.57
C ALA A 490 -27.16 -4.58 -12.09
N TYR A 491 -26.25 -5.50 -12.38
CA TYR A 491 -26.31 -6.86 -11.87
C TYR A 491 -26.17 -6.92 -10.34
N GLY A 492 -25.27 -6.13 -9.75
CA GLY A 492 -25.16 -5.98 -8.30
C GLY A 492 -26.47 -5.51 -7.66
N ARG A 493 -27.16 -4.53 -8.27
CA ARG A 493 -28.51 -4.09 -7.86
C ARG A 493 -29.52 -5.21 -7.99
N ALA A 494 -29.54 -5.91 -9.11
CA ALA A 494 -30.47 -7.01 -9.37
C ALA A 494 -30.36 -8.14 -8.35
N ARG A 495 -29.12 -8.48 -7.92
CA ARG A 495 -28.90 -9.46 -6.85
C ARG A 495 -29.39 -8.98 -5.49
N HIS A 496 -29.24 -7.68 -5.20
CA HIS A 496 -29.71 -7.08 -3.96
C HIS A 496 -31.24 -7.02 -3.89
N THR A 497 -31.91 -6.64 -4.99
CA THR A 497 -33.37 -6.51 -5.05
C THR A 497 -34.09 -7.84 -5.32
N LYS A 498 -33.38 -8.81 -5.92
CA LYS A 498 -33.94 -10.05 -6.49
C LYS A 498 -35.09 -9.78 -7.49
N SER A 499 -35.04 -8.62 -8.15
CA SER A 499 -36.06 -8.18 -9.10
C SER A 499 -35.75 -8.69 -10.50
N LEU A 500 -36.74 -9.31 -11.14
CA LEU A 500 -36.64 -9.74 -12.54
C LEU A 500 -36.38 -8.55 -13.48
N ALA A 501 -37.02 -7.41 -13.22
CA ALA A 501 -36.85 -6.20 -14.04
C ALA A 501 -35.41 -5.66 -13.97
N ASP A 502 -34.78 -5.72 -12.80
CA ASP A 502 -33.38 -5.30 -12.65
C ASP A 502 -32.41 -6.27 -13.36
N LEU A 503 -32.71 -7.58 -13.35
CA LEU A 503 -31.95 -8.56 -14.13
C LEU A 503 -32.10 -8.32 -15.63
N GLU A 504 -33.31 -8.00 -16.11
CA GLU A 504 -33.55 -7.68 -17.52
C GLU A 504 -32.80 -6.42 -17.95
N GLU A 505 -32.73 -5.39 -17.10
CA GLU A 505 -31.90 -4.21 -17.35
C GLU A 505 -30.41 -4.59 -17.48
N ALA A 506 -29.87 -5.37 -16.54
CA ALA A 506 -28.48 -5.82 -16.59
C ALA A 506 -28.19 -6.66 -17.85
N ILE A 507 -29.09 -7.57 -18.22
CA ILE A 507 -29.00 -8.38 -19.46
C ILE A 507 -29.00 -7.49 -20.70
N ALA A 508 -29.87 -6.47 -20.75
CA ALA A 508 -29.91 -5.54 -21.87
C ALA A 508 -28.59 -4.76 -22.02
N VAL A 509 -28.01 -4.31 -20.90
CA VAL A 509 -26.71 -3.62 -20.89
C VAL A 509 -25.59 -4.55 -21.38
N TYR A 510 -25.51 -5.78 -20.86
CA TYR A 510 -24.51 -6.74 -21.30
C TYR A 510 -24.68 -7.20 -22.76
N ARG A 511 -25.91 -7.24 -23.28
CA ARG A 511 -26.14 -7.54 -24.71
C ARG A 511 -25.59 -6.46 -25.64
N ASN A 512 -25.60 -5.19 -25.20
CA ASN A 512 -25.00 -4.09 -25.96
C ASN A 512 -23.47 -4.18 -26.05
N LEU A 513 -22.83 -4.99 -25.19
CA LEU A 513 -21.38 -5.23 -25.14
C LEU A 513 -20.91 -6.43 -25.95
N LEU A 514 -21.80 -7.17 -26.59
CA LEU A 514 -21.46 -8.40 -27.30
C LEU A 514 -20.67 -8.10 -28.59
N HIS A 515 -19.39 -7.77 -28.41
CA HIS A 515 -18.41 -7.59 -29.45
C HIS A 515 -17.39 -8.74 -29.40
N PRO A 516 -16.86 -9.22 -30.56
CA PRO A 516 -15.94 -10.36 -30.61
C PRO A 516 -14.69 -10.24 -29.73
N SER A 517 -14.25 -9.03 -29.39
CA SER A 517 -13.02 -8.72 -28.65
C SER A 517 -13.13 -8.82 -27.12
N HIS A 518 -14.34 -8.93 -26.55
CA HIS A 518 -14.54 -8.93 -25.09
C HIS A 518 -15.02 -10.31 -24.61
N SER A 519 -14.09 -11.23 -24.32
CA SER A 519 -14.45 -12.59 -23.87
C SER A 519 -15.17 -12.62 -22.52
N LEU A 520 -14.80 -11.75 -21.58
CA LEU A 520 -15.38 -11.68 -20.23
C LEU A 520 -16.83 -11.18 -20.21
N SER A 521 -17.27 -10.41 -21.21
CA SER A 521 -18.67 -9.95 -21.29
C SER A 521 -19.64 -11.10 -21.55
N PHE A 522 -19.23 -12.14 -22.28
CA PHE A 522 -20.01 -13.36 -22.48
C PHE A 522 -20.22 -14.11 -21.17
N ASN A 523 -19.17 -14.20 -20.34
CA ASN A 523 -19.26 -14.83 -19.03
C ASN A 523 -20.20 -14.05 -18.08
N ASN A 524 -20.09 -12.73 -18.04
CA ASN A 524 -20.95 -11.91 -17.16
C ASN A 524 -22.41 -12.00 -17.59
N LEU A 525 -22.70 -11.92 -18.90
CA LEU A 525 -24.04 -12.13 -19.43
C LEU A 525 -24.57 -13.54 -19.11
N GLY A 526 -23.75 -14.57 -19.31
CA GLY A 526 -24.12 -15.96 -19.01
C GLY A 526 -24.48 -16.15 -17.54
N ARG A 527 -23.72 -15.54 -16.62
CA ARG A 527 -24.04 -15.53 -15.18
C ARG A 527 -25.36 -14.83 -14.89
N THR A 528 -25.59 -13.65 -15.47
CA THR A 528 -26.85 -12.90 -15.24
C THR A 528 -28.07 -13.65 -15.78
N ILE A 529 -27.95 -14.29 -16.94
CA ILE A 529 -29.02 -15.12 -17.51
C ILE A 529 -29.26 -16.37 -16.66
N LEU A 530 -28.22 -16.99 -16.11
CA LEU A 530 -28.36 -18.11 -15.19
C LEU A 530 -29.16 -17.72 -13.94
N ASP A 531 -28.95 -16.53 -13.39
CA ASP A 531 -29.76 -16.04 -12.26
C ASP A 531 -31.21 -15.74 -12.68
N ARG A 532 -31.45 -15.24 -13.90
CA ARG A 532 -32.81 -15.12 -14.44
C ARG A 532 -33.49 -16.48 -14.58
N TYR A 533 -32.77 -17.50 -15.04
CA TYR A 533 -33.25 -18.88 -15.08
C TYR A 533 -33.67 -19.35 -13.68
N ARG A 534 -32.85 -19.09 -12.64
CA ARG A 534 -33.18 -19.49 -11.26
C ARG A 534 -34.44 -18.83 -10.71
N LEU A 535 -34.78 -17.63 -11.18
CA LEU A 535 -36.02 -16.94 -10.79
C LEU A 535 -37.24 -17.38 -11.60
N THR A 536 -37.07 -17.72 -12.88
CA THR A 536 -38.19 -17.94 -13.81
C THR A 536 -38.45 -19.41 -14.15
N GLY A 537 -37.44 -20.27 -13.98
CA GLY A 537 -37.44 -21.66 -14.43
C GLY A 537 -37.34 -21.83 -15.95
N ALA A 538 -37.12 -20.76 -16.72
CA ALA A 538 -37.11 -20.82 -18.19
C ALA A 538 -35.90 -21.60 -18.72
N THR A 539 -36.12 -22.82 -19.22
CA THR A 539 -35.04 -23.71 -19.70
C THR A 539 -34.22 -23.10 -20.84
N ALA A 540 -34.81 -22.24 -21.66
CA ALA A 540 -34.10 -21.51 -22.72
C ALA A 540 -32.99 -20.61 -22.16
N ASP A 541 -33.18 -20.00 -20.99
CA ASP A 541 -32.17 -19.17 -20.33
C ASP A 541 -30.99 -20.03 -19.85
N LEU A 542 -31.26 -21.22 -19.33
CA LEU A 542 -30.20 -22.15 -18.93
C LEU A 542 -29.34 -22.58 -20.12
N GLU A 543 -29.97 -22.85 -21.27
CA GLU A 543 -29.26 -23.19 -22.51
C GLU A 543 -28.46 -22.01 -23.07
N GLU A 544 -29.02 -20.80 -23.03
CA GLU A 544 -28.32 -19.57 -23.42
C GLU A 544 -27.11 -19.32 -22.52
N ALA A 545 -27.26 -19.44 -21.18
CA ALA A 545 -26.17 -19.29 -20.23
C ALA A 545 -25.03 -20.28 -20.47
N ILE A 546 -25.35 -21.57 -20.69
CA ILE A 546 -24.34 -22.60 -21.03
C ILE A 546 -23.60 -22.24 -22.32
N SER A 547 -24.32 -21.81 -23.36
CA SER A 547 -23.73 -21.41 -24.63
C SER A 547 -22.78 -20.22 -24.48
N LEU A 548 -23.18 -19.21 -23.71
CA LEU A 548 -22.38 -18.00 -23.48
C LEU A 548 -21.10 -18.30 -22.70
N CYS A 549 -21.18 -19.10 -21.63
CA CYS A 549 -19.99 -19.49 -20.87
C CYS A 549 -19.02 -20.34 -21.72
N ARG A 550 -19.53 -21.25 -22.57
CA ARG A 550 -18.71 -22.01 -23.54
C ARG A 550 -18.04 -21.11 -24.56
N GLU A 551 -18.75 -20.11 -25.09
CA GLU A 551 -18.19 -19.15 -26.03
C GLU A 551 -17.10 -18.28 -25.38
N SER A 552 -17.29 -17.87 -24.11
CA SER A 552 -16.25 -17.20 -23.33
C SER A 552 -14.97 -18.05 -23.23
N LEU A 553 -15.10 -19.35 -22.91
CA LEU A 553 -13.97 -20.27 -22.77
C LEU A 553 -13.25 -20.57 -24.08
N LYS A 554 -13.98 -20.55 -25.21
CA LYS A 554 -13.42 -20.75 -26.56
C LYS A 554 -12.52 -19.58 -26.97
N ARG A 555 -12.82 -18.37 -26.49
CA ARG A 555 -12.08 -17.15 -26.83
C ARG A 555 -10.89 -16.88 -25.92
N LEU A 556 -10.90 -17.43 -24.72
CA LEU A 556 -9.73 -17.39 -23.84
C LEU A 556 -8.72 -18.46 -24.31
N PRO A 557 -7.42 -18.16 -24.45
CA PRO A 557 -6.37 -19.18 -24.54
C PRO A 557 -6.33 -20.05 -23.28
N TYR A 558 -5.80 -21.28 -23.37
CA TYR A 558 -5.73 -22.19 -22.22
C TYR A 558 -4.90 -21.62 -21.05
N SER A 559 -3.83 -20.87 -21.35
CA SER A 559 -2.95 -20.26 -20.35
C SER A 559 -3.45 -18.94 -19.76
N HIS A 560 -4.66 -18.49 -20.12
CA HIS A 560 -5.15 -17.18 -19.68
C HIS A 560 -5.56 -17.20 -18.20
N PRO A 561 -5.10 -16.25 -17.36
CA PRO A 561 -5.38 -16.24 -15.91
C PRO A 561 -6.88 -16.13 -15.60
N ASP A 562 -7.64 -15.39 -16.41
CA ASP A 562 -9.09 -15.19 -16.19
C ASP A 562 -9.99 -16.36 -16.62
N ARG A 563 -9.42 -17.55 -16.87
CA ARG A 563 -10.23 -18.75 -17.18
C ARG A 563 -11.00 -19.30 -15.99
N SER A 564 -10.61 -18.98 -14.77
CA SER A 564 -11.22 -19.50 -13.54
C SER A 564 -12.73 -19.20 -13.49
N GLN A 565 -13.14 -17.94 -13.71
CA GLN A 565 -14.53 -17.53 -13.57
C GLN A 565 -15.46 -18.16 -14.62
N PRO A 566 -15.12 -18.20 -15.93
CA PRO A 566 -15.96 -18.88 -16.91
C PRO A 566 -16.05 -20.39 -16.72
N LEU A 567 -14.98 -21.04 -16.23
CA LEU A 567 -15.03 -22.46 -15.85
C LEU A 567 -16.00 -22.68 -14.69
N HIS A 568 -15.90 -21.86 -13.64
CA HIS A 568 -16.78 -21.90 -12.49
C HIS A 568 -18.25 -21.71 -12.89
N ASN A 569 -18.56 -20.62 -13.60
CA ASN A 569 -19.92 -20.28 -14.01
C ASN A 569 -20.52 -21.33 -14.96
N LEU A 570 -19.72 -21.91 -15.86
CA LEU A 570 -20.17 -23.04 -16.69
C LEU A 570 -20.47 -24.26 -15.83
N GLY A 571 -19.59 -24.60 -14.88
CA GLY A 571 -19.81 -25.68 -13.93
C GLY A 571 -21.12 -25.52 -13.16
N THR A 572 -21.45 -24.30 -12.76
CA THR A 572 -22.71 -23.96 -12.09
C THR A 572 -23.92 -24.15 -13.00
N ALA A 573 -23.88 -23.67 -14.24
CA ALA A 573 -24.98 -23.85 -15.18
C ALA A 573 -25.19 -25.35 -15.53
N ILE A 574 -24.10 -26.10 -15.70
CA ILE A 574 -24.16 -27.54 -15.97
C ILE A 574 -24.70 -28.30 -14.74
N LEU A 575 -24.33 -27.91 -13.52
CA LEU A 575 -24.88 -28.50 -12.30
C LEU A 575 -26.38 -28.25 -12.17
N ASP A 576 -26.86 -27.06 -12.50
CA ASP A 576 -28.29 -26.76 -12.51
C ASP A 576 -29.04 -27.56 -13.59
N ARG A 577 -28.42 -27.81 -14.75
CA ARG A 577 -28.93 -28.74 -15.78
C ARG A 577 -28.98 -30.18 -15.31
N TYR A 578 -27.97 -30.64 -14.57
CA TYR A 578 -28.00 -31.93 -13.91
C TYR A 578 -29.16 -32.01 -12.91
N ARG A 579 -29.40 -30.97 -12.10
CA ARG A 579 -30.49 -30.98 -11.12
C ARG A 579 -31.87 -31.11 -11.77
N GLN A 580 -32.07 -30.54 -12.95
CA GLN A 580 -33.30 -30.71 -13.75
C GLN A 580 -33.43 -32.10 -14.38
N THR A 581 -32.36 -32.60 -14.99
CA THR A 581 -32.40 -33.80 -15.85
C THR A 581 -32.03 -35.10 -15.13
N LYS A 582 -31.40 -34.97 -13.95
CA LYS A 582 -30.74 -36.05 -13.20
C LYS A 582 -29.77 -36.91 -14.04
N THR A 583 -29.23 -36.34 -15.12
CA THR A 583 -28.31 -37.04 -16.02
C THR A 583 -26.87 -36.96 -15.50
N MET A 584 -26.31 -38.11 -15.08
CA MET A 584 -25.00 -38.19 -14.43
C MET A 584 -23.84 -37.57 -15.23
N ALA A 585 -23.87 -37.63 -16.57
CA ALA A 585 -22.84 -37.04 -17.41
C ALA A 585 -22.67 -35.52 -17.19
N TYR A 586 -23.76 -34.80 -16.89
CA TYR A 586 -23.68 -33.37 -16.56
C TYR A 586 -23.05 -33.15 -15.17
N LEU A 587 -23.32 -34.02 -14.21
CA LEU A 587 -22.68 -33.92 -12.89
C LEU A 587 -21.16 -34.13 -12.97
N GLU A 588 -20.74 -35.10 -13.77
CA GLU A 588 -19.31 -35.35 -14.04
C GLU A 588 -18.64 -34.17 -14.77
N GLU A 589 -19.33 -33.58 -15.76
CA GLU A 589 -18.85 -32.37 -16.45
C GLU A 589 -18.73 -31.18 -15.47
N ALA A 590 -19.70 -30.96 -14.57
CA ALA A 590 -19.63 -29.89 -13.57
C ALA A 590 -18.43 -30.08 -12.61
N ILE A 591 -18.20 -31.30 -12.10
CA ILE A 591 -17.05 -31.62 -11.24
C ILE A 591 -15.73 -31.35 -11.97
N PHE A 592 -15.62 -31.76 -13.23
CA PHE A 592 -14.44 -31.50 -14.06
C PHE A 592 -14.18 -30.00 -14.22
N LEU A 593 -15.23 -29.21 -14.49
CA LEU A 593 -15.13 -27.76 -14.66
C LEU A 593 -14.71 -27.04 -13.37
N TYR A 594 -15.26 -27.43 -12.21
CA TYR A 594 -14.86 -26.82 -10.94
C TYR A 594 -13.42 -27.15 -10.55
N ARG A 595 -12.96 -28.38 -10.81
CA ARG A 595 -11.54 -28.74 -10.62
C ARG A 595 -10.64 -27.89 -11.54
N GLY A 596 -11.02 -27.73 -12.81
CA GLY A 596 -10.32 -26.84 -13.73
C GLY A 596 -10.28 -25.39 -13.24
N ALA A 597 -11.38 -24.88 -12.66
CA ALA A 597 -11.39 -23.53 -12.09
C ALA A 597 -10.40 -23.37 -10.92
N LEU A 598 -10.26 -24.41 -10.08
CA LEU A 598 -9.34 -24.42 -8.94
C LEU A 598 -7.85 -24.46 -9.36
N GLU A 599 -7.52 -25.03 -10.53
CA GLU A 599 -6.15 -25.00 -11.07
C GLU A 599 -5.66 -23.56 -11.33
N PHE A 600 -6.56 -22.65 -11.68
CA PHE A 600 -6.26 -21.23 -11.89
C PHE A 600 -6.38 -20.38 -10.62
N CYS A 601 -6.69 -20.98 -9.46
CA CYS A 601 -6.85 -20.29 -8.19
C CYS A 601 -6.02 -20.98 -7.09
N PRO A 602 -4.67 -20.91 -7.12
CA PRO A 602 -3.82 -21.50 -6.09
C PRO A 602 -4.04 -20.84 -4.73
N SER A 603 -3.89 -21.59 -3.63
CA SER A 603 -4.00 -21.00 -2.28
C SER A 603 -2.78 -20.10 -1.97
N PRO A 604 -2.96 -18.87 -1.43
CA PRO A 604 -4.22 -18.18 -1.14
C PRO A 604 -4.69 -17.31 -2.33
N HIS A 605 -5.88 -17.60 -2.89
CA HIS A 605 -6.51 -16.79 -3.94
C HIS A 605 -7.95 -16.43 -3.56
N GLN A 606 -8.35 -15.18 -3.75
CA GLN A 606 -9.62 -14.63 -3.26
C GLN A 606 -10.86 -15.36 -3.82
N GLY A 607 -10.84 -15.76 -5.08
CA GLY A 607 -11.93 -16.51 -5.74
C GLY A 607 -11.94 -18.02 -5.45
N ARG A 608 -10.91 -18.55 -4.76
CA ARG A 608 -10.79 -19.99 -4.50
C ARG A 608 -11.94 -20.56 -3.65
N PRO A 609 -12.38 -19.92 -2.55
CA PRO A 609 -13.38 -20.53 -1.66
C PRO A 609 -14.76 -20.74 -2.32
N GLU A 610 -15.14 -19.93 -3.31
CA GLU A 610 -16.40 -20.11 -4.04
C GLU A 610 -16.37 -21.38 -4.90
N SER A 611 -15.24 -21.64 -5.56
CA SER A 611 -15.04 -22.87 -6.35
C SER A 611 -14.91 -24.11 -5.47
N LEU A 612 -14.26 -24.01 -4.31
CA LEU A 612 -14.20 -25.09 -3.32
C LEU A 612 -15.61 -25.50 -2.86
N ASN A 613 -16.44 -24.53 -2.47
CA ASN A 613 -17.82 -24.80 -2.06
C ASN A 613 -18.65 -25.43 -3.17
N SER A 614 -18.49 -24.96 -4.41
CA SER A 614 -19.28 -25.46 -5.54
C SER A 614 -18.86 -26.86 -5.98
N LEU A 615 -17.55 -27.17 -5.92
CA LEU A 615 -17.04 -28.53 -6.10
C LEU A 615 -17.55 -29.46 -4.99
N GLY A 616 -17.48 -29.03 -3.73
CA GLY A 616 -18.01 -29.80 -2.60
C GLY A 616 -19.49 -30.12 -2.78
N ASN A 617 -20.30 -29.16 -3.24
CA ASN A 617 -21.72 -29.38 -3.51
C ASN A 617 -21.95 -30.40 -4.62
N ALA A 618 -21.18 -30.34 -5.70
CA ALA A 618 -21.29 -31.31 -6.80
C ALA A 618 -20.86 -32.73 -6.37
N LEU A 619 -19.84 -32.84 -5.52
CA LEU A 619 -19.41 -34.11 -4.94
C LEU A 619 -20.46 -34.67 -3.97
N LEU A 620 -21.10 -33.82 -3.17
CA LEU A 620 -22.20 -34.22 -2.31
C LEU A 620 -23.41 -34.71 -3.12
N ASP A 621 -23.75 -34.01 -4.21
CA ASP A 621 -24.77 -34.45 -5.17
C ASP A 621 -24.40 -35.82 -5.77
N ARG A 622 -23.12 -36.08 -6.06
CA ARG A 622 -22.66 -37.39 -6.58
C ARG A 622 -22.78 -38.47 -5.51
N TRP A 623 -22.34 -38.20 -4.29
CA TRP A 623 -22.47 -39.10 -3.15
C TRP A 623 -23.93 -39.49 -2.90
N HIS A 624 -24.88 -38.55 -2.99
CA HIS A 624 -26.30 -38.88 -2.82
C HIS A 624 -26.81 -39.93 -3.82
N ASN A 625 -26.24 -39.99 -5.02
CA ASN A 625 -26.61 -40.98 -6.04
C ASN A 625 -25.80 -42.27 -5.95
N THR A 626 -24.50 -42.17 -5.70
CA THR A 626 -23.57 -43.31 -5.82
C THR A 626 -23.19 -43.93 -4.47
N ARG A 627 -23.41 -43.20 -3.38
CA ARG A 627 -22.93 -43.50 -2.02
C ARG A 627 -21.41 -43.70 -1.95
N THR A 628 -20.66 -43.04 -2.82
CA THR A 628 -19.19 -43.10 -2.84
C THR A 628 -18.62 -42.29 -1.67
N MET A 629 -18.12 -42.95 -0.62
CA MET A 629 -17.60 -42.28 0.58
C MET A 629 -16.48 -41.27 0.30
N ALA A 630 -15.59 -41.56 -0.66
CA ALA A 630 -14.52 -40.65 -1.04
C ALA A 630 -15.02 -39.27 -1.50
N ASP A 631 -16.21 -39.19 -2.11
CA ASP A 631 -16.81 -37.92 -2.53
C ASP A 631 -17.26 -37.09 -1.33
N LEU A 632 -17.81 -37.74 -0.29
CA LEU A 632 -18.24 -37.08 0.93
C LEU A 632 -17.04 -36.59 1.75
N GLU A 633 -15.98 -37.40 1.84
CA GLU A 633 -14.71 -37.03 2.48
C GLU A 633 -14.05 -35.84 1.76
N GLU A 634 -13.98 -35.87 0.43
CA GLU A 634 -13.44 -34.77 -0.38
C GLU A 634 -14.29 -33.50 -0.20
N ALA A 635 -15.63 -33.60 -0.22
CA ALA A 635 -16.51 -32.45 0.00
C ALA A 635 -16.26 -31.78 1.37
N ILE A 636 -16.18 -32.57 2.45
CA ILE A 636 -15.88 -32.06 3.81
C ILE A 636 -14.53 -31.33 3.83
N ALA A 637 -13.48 -31.92 3.26
CA ALA A 637 -12.16 -31.31 3.19
C ALA A 637 -12.17 -29.97 2.44
N LEU A 638 -12.89 -29.88 1.32
CA LEU A 638 -13.02 -28.65 0.53
C LEU A 638 -13.75 -27.55 1.30
N TYR A 639 -14.82 -27.88 2.05
CA TYR A 639 -15.51 -26.88 2.87
C TYR A 639 -14.66 -26.38 4.04
N HIS A 640 -13.86 -27.24 4.66
CA HIS A 640 -12.88 -26.82 5.66
C HIS A 640 -11.87 -25.83 5.09
N GLU A 641 -11.26 -26.14 3.94
CA GLU A 641 -10.32 -25.24 3.27
C GLU A 641 -11.01 -23.89 2.94
N ALA A 642 -12.27 -23.92 2.48
CA ALA A 642 -13.02 -22.70 2.21
C ALA A 642 -13.27 -21.84 3.47
N LEU A 643 -13.45 -22.47 4.64
CA LEU A 643 -13.59 -21.77 5.93
C LEU A 643 -12.25 -21.23 6.44
N GLU A 644 -11.14 -21.95 6.27
CA GLU A 644 -9.81 -21.46 6.64
C GLU A 644 -9.43 -20.20 5.85
N LEU A 645 -9.78 -20.16 4.57
CA LEU A 645 -9.55 -19.00 3.69
C LEU A 645 -10.48 -17.81 3.98
N ARG A 646 -11.51 -17.98 4.82
CA ARG A 646 -12.49 -16.94 5.17
C ARG A 646 -12.66 -16.86 6.69
N PRO A 647 -11.69 -16.38 7.48
CA PRO A 647 -11.82 -16.36 8.94
C PRO A 647 -13.03 -15.53 9.41
N SER A 648 -13.59 -15.90 10.57
CA SER A 648 -14.70 -15.14 11.19
C SER A 648 -14.27 -13.69 11.48
N PRO A 649 -15.12 -12.67 11.25
CA PRO A 649 -16.56 -12.70 10.93
C PRO A 649 -16.89 -12.50 9.43
N HIS A 650 -16.21 -13.19 8.51
CA HIS A 650 -16.43 -12.99 7.07
C HIS A 650 -17.85 -13.39 6.61
N GLN A 651 -18.58 -12.46 5.99
CA GLN A 651 -20.00 -12.59 5.62
C GLN A 651 -20.34 -13.80 4.72
N HIS A 652 -19.39 -14.26 3.90
CA HIS A 652 -19.58 -15.40 2.99
C HIS A 652 -19.14 -16.76 3.59
N ARG A 653 -18.91 -16.84 4.91
CA ARG A 653 -18.70 -18.12 5.62
C ARG A 653 -19.98 -18.95 5.72
N SER A 654 -21.13 -18.29 5.83
CA SER A 654 -22.41 -18.94 6.13
C SER A 654 -22.74 -20.10 5.18
N TRP A 655 -22.48 -19.93 3.88
CA TRP A 655 -22.69 -21.00 2.90
C TRP A 655 -21.85 -22.25 3.22
N ALA A 656 -20.55 -22.08 3.46
CA ALA A 656 -19.64 -23.19 3.74
C ALA A 656 -20.01 -23.88 5.07
N LEU A 657 -20.39 -23.10 6.09
CA LEU A 657 -20.87 -23.63 7.37
C LEU A 657 -22.13 -24.49 7.21
N CYS A 658 -23.12 -24.02 6.42
CA CYS A 658 -24.33 -24.80 6.15
C CYS A 658 -24.01 -26.11 5.42
N ALA A 659 -23.22 -26.04 4.35
CA ALA A 659 -22.88 -27.22 3.55
C ALA A 659 -22.02 -28.22 4.33
N LEU A 660 -21.08 -27.74 5.14
CA LEU A 660 -20.26 -28.56 6.01
C LEU A 660 -21.09 -29.24 7.11
N SER A 661 -22.01 -28.50 7.76
CA SER A 661 -22.92 -29.08 8.77
C SER A 661 -23.73 -30.26 8.22
N VAL A 662 -24.32 -30.10 7.03
CA VAL A 662 -25.08 -31.17 6.36
C VAL A 662 -24.17 -32.36 5.99
N SER A 663 -22.97 -32.08 5.48
CA SER A 663 -22.02 -33.13 5.05
C SER A 663 -21.44 -33.90 6.22
N LEU A 664 -21.14 -33.24 7.34
CA LEU A 664 -20.71 -33.85 8.58
C LEU A 664 -21.82 -34.73 9.18
N TYR A 665 -23.08 -34.29 9.14
CA TYR A 665 -24.19 -35.13 9.57
C TYR A 665 -24.36 -36.36 8.66
N ALA A 666 -24.23 -36.20 7.34
CA ALA A 666 -24.21 -37.33 6.41
C ALA A 666 -23.08 -38.32 6.75
N MET A 667 -21.88 -37.82 7.06
CA MET A 667 -20.75 -38.67 7.46
C MET A 667 -21.01 -39.38 8.79
N TYR A 668 -21.60 -38.68 9.76
CA TYR A 668 -22.05 -39.29 11.02
C TYR A 668 -23.07 -40.40 10.78
N LYS A 669 -24.02 -40.23 9.84
CA LYS A 669 -25.02 -41.26 9.55
C LYS A 669 -24.40 -42.53 8.96
N GLU A 670 -23.34 -42.41 8.16
CA GLU A 670 -22.66 -43.55 7.54
C GLU A 670 -21.66 -44.23 8.50
N THR A 671 -21.04 -43.46 9.41
CA THR A 671 -19.93 -43.94 10.28
C THR A 671 -20.29 -44.11 11.75
N HIS A 672 -21.35 -43.45 12.21
CA HIS A 672 -21.71 -43.24 13.62
C HIS A 672 -20.59 -42.61 14.48
N ALA A 673 -19.62 -41.94 13.86
CA ALA A 673 -18.52 -41.30 14.58
C ALA A 673 -18.97 -39.95 15.17
N LEU A 674 -19.06 -39.90 16.50
CA LEU A 674 -19.51 -38.73 17.27
C LEU A 674 -18.80 -37.39 16.97
N PRO A 675 -17.48 -37.34 16.62
CA PRO A 675 -16.84 -36.07 16.31
C PRO A 675 -17.54 -35.29 15.17
N TYR A 676 -18.08 -35.98 14.16
CA TYR A 676 -18.73 -35.29 13.03
C TYR A 676 -20.03 -34.59 13.42
N ILE A 677 -20.88 -35.22 14.23
CA ILE A 677 -22.12 -34.57 14.70
C ILE A 677 -21.83 -33.45 15.70
N GLN A 678 -20.82 -33.60 16.55
CA GLN A 678 -20.36 -32.55 17.45
C GLN A 678 -19.88 -31.33 16.66
N GLU A 679 -19.11 -31.54 15.60
CA GLU A 679 -18.63 -30.47 14.75
C GLU A 679 -19.76 -29.81 13.95
N ALA A 680 -20.70 -30.60 13.42
CA ALA A 680 -21.87 -30.08 12.71
C ALA A 680 -22.72 -29.12 13.58
N ILE A 681 -22.84 -29.43 14.87
CA ILE A 681 -23.51 -28.59 15.88
C ILE A 681 -22.76 -27.27 16.08
N LEU A 682 -21.43 -27.30 16.23
CA LEU A 682 -20.61 -26.09 16.39
C LEU A 682 -20.78 -25.12 15.21
N HIS A 683 -20.79 -25.62 13.98
CA HIS A 683 -20.98 -24.78 12.79
C HIS A 683 -22.40 -24.17 12.73
N CYS A 684 -23.43 -24.91 13.15
CA CYS A 684 -24.79 -24.36 13.29
C CYS A 684 -24.89 -23.28 14.38
N GLU A 685 -24.17 -23.44 15.49
CA GLU A 685 -24.09 -22.42 16.54
C GLU A 685 -23.40 -21.14 16.03
N GLU A 686 -22.28 -21.27 15.30
CA GLU A 686 -21.61 -20.13 14.66
C GLU A 686 -22.56 -19.39 13.70
N LEU A 687 -23.31 -20.13 12.88
CA LEU A 687 -24.30 -19.57 11.97
C LEU A 687 -25.35 -18.70 12.69
N LEU A 688 -25.91 -19.19 13.80
CA LEU A 688 -26.93 -18.47 14.56
C LEU A 688 -26.36 -17.29 15.35
N ALA A 689 -25.10 -17.36 15.78
CA ALA A 689 -24.44 -16.31 16.55
C ALA A 689 -23.91 -15.16 15.68
N ALA A 690 -23.35 -15.49 14.51
CA ALA A 690 -22.59 -14.53 13.70
C ALA A 690 -23.27 -14.12 12.38
N HIS A 691 -24.16 -14.94 11.82
CA HIS A 691 -24.66 -14.74 10.45
C HIS A 691 -26.18 -14.57 10.36
N PHE A 692 -26.94 -15.33 11.13
CA PHE A 692 -28.39 -15.36 11.06
C PHE A 692 -29.00 -14.88 12.37
N LEU A 693 -28.80 -13.60 12.70
CA LEU A 693 -29.34 -12.97 13.91
C LEU A 693 -30.88 -12.99 13.93
N ILE A 694 -31.46 -12.74 15.11
CA ILE A 694 -32.92 -12.72 15.33
C ILE A 694 -33.58 -11.80 14.28
N GLY A 695 -34.57 -12.34 13.57
CA GLY A 695 -35.28 -11.66 12.48
C GLY A 695 -34.78 -11.98 11.06
N HIS A 696 -33.69 -12.72 10.90
CA HIS A 696 -33.21 -13.14 9.58
C HIS A 696 -34.07 -14.27 8.96
N GLN A 697 -34.38 -14.18 7.66
CA GLN A 697 -35.33 -15.09 6.97
C GLN A 697 -34.93 -16.58 7.03
N PHE A 698 -33.64 -16.88 7.01
CA PHE A 698 -33.11 -18.26 7.04
C PHE A 698 -32.83 -18.77 8.47
N ARG A 699 -33.03 -17.94 9.50
CA ARG A 699 -32.80 -18.36 10.90
C ARG A 699 -33.68 -19.55 11.33
N PRO A 700 -34.99 -19.61 11.01
CA PRO A 700 -35.84 -20.73 11.42
C PRO A 700 -35.34 -22.10 10.93
N GLU A 701 -34.84 -22.15 9.70
CA GLU A 701 -34.30 -23.38 9.08
C GLU A 701 -33.07 -23.88 9.84
N ILE A 702 -32.14 -22.99 10.18
CA ILE A 702 -30.92 -23.34 10.92
C ILE A 702 -31.24 -23.72 12.37
N VAL A 703 -32.19 -23.03 13.01
CA VAL A 703 -32.68 -23.39 14.36
C VAL A 703 -33.27 -24.80 14.36
N SER A 704 -34.08 -25.14 13.36
CA SER A 704 -34.67 -26.47 13.20
C SER A 704 -33.61 -27.53 12.90
N HIS A 705 -32.62 -27.21 12.06
CA HIS A 705 -31.52 -28.13 11.77
C HIS A 705 -30.66 -28.39 13.01
N LEU A 706 -30.33 -27.36 13.80
CA LEU A 706 -29.58 -27.51 15.04
C LEU A 706 -30.35 -28.34 16.08
N ALA A 707 -31.65 -28.11 16.24
CA ALA A 707 -32.50 -28.92 17.13
C ALA A 707 -32.52 -30.39 16.70
N PHE A 708 -32.57 -30.65 15.39
CA PHE A 708 -32.46 -32.00 14.85
C PHE A 708 -31.10 -32.66 15.15
N LEU A 709 -29.98 -31.97 14.93
CA LEU A 709 -28.64 -32.50 15.25
C LEU A 709 -28.46 -32.77 16.75
N LEU A 710 -28.99 -31.91 17.62
CA LEU A 710 -28.96 -32.12 19.07
C LEU A 710 -29.80 -33.35 19.47
N ARG A 711 -30.94 -33.61 18.81
CA ARG A 711 -31.74 -34.81 19.06
C ARG A 711 -31.00 -36.08 18.64
N GLU A 712 -30.39 -36.07 17.46
CA GLU A 712 -29.58 -37.20 16.98
C GLU A 712 -28.38 -37.49 17.89
N ARG A 713 -27.76 -36.45 18.46
CA ARG A 713 -26.68 -36.61 19.45
C ARG A 713 -27.20 -37.14 20.77
N PHE A 714 -28.33 -36.63 21.26
CA PHE A 714 -29.00 -37.13 22.46
C PHE A 714 -29.32 -38.62 22.32
N ASP A 715 -29.92 -39.04 21.21
CA ASP A 715 -30.28 -40.44 20.96
C ASP A 715 -29.05 -41.36 20.95
N ALA A 716 -27.89 -40.86 20.52
CA ALA A 716 -26.64 -41.63 20.48
C ALA A 716 -25.84 -41.65 21.80
N THR A 717 -25.99 -40.62 22.65
CA THR A 717 -25.11 -40.40 23.81
C THR A 717 -25.82 -40.34 25.16
N GLY A 718 -27.13 -40.08 25.17
CA GLY A 718 -27.92 -39.82 26.36
C GLY A 718 -27.61 -38.49 27.06
N GLN A 719 -26.97 -37.53 26.39
CA GLN A 719 -26.54 -36.27 27.01
C GLN A 719 -27.74 -35.35 27.32
N GLU A 720 -28.21 -35.34 28.58
CA GLU A 720 -29.43 -34.59 28.99
C GLU A 720 -29.37 -33.08 28.74
N ASP A 721 -28.18 -32.48 28.69
CA ASP A 721 -28.00 -31.05 28.36
C ASP A 721 -28.62 -30.68 27.00
N ASP A 722 -28.70 -31.63 26.06
CA ASP A 722 -29.30 -31.42 24.75
C ASP A 722 -30.81 -31.18 24.83
N LEU A 723 -31.52 -31.78 25.79
CA LEU A 723 -32.97 -31.63 25.94
C LEU A 723 -33.38 -30.19 26.27
N GLY A 724 -32.63 -29.53 27.16
CA GLY A 724 -32.86 -28.12 27.51
C GLY A 724 -32.62 -27.19 26.33
N ARG A 725 -31.58 -27.48 25.53
CA ARG A 725 -31.23 -26.71 24.33
C ARG A 725 -32.25 -26.90 23.21
N ILE A 726 -32.70 -28.13 22.97
CA ILE A 726 -33.76 -28.45 22.00
C ILE A 726 -35.04 -27.68 22.34
N ALA A 727 -35.48 -27.73 23.61
CA ALA A 727 -36.69 -27.02 24.04
C ALA A 727 -36.59 -25.49 23.80
N SER A 728 -35.42 -24.89 24.04
CA SER A 728 -35.18 -23.47 23.77
C SER A 728 -35.26 -23.15 22.27
N LEU A 729 -34.67 -23.99 21.41
CA LEU A 729 -34.65 -23.81 19.97
C LEU A 729 -36.04 -24.04 19.34
N GLU A 730 -36.79 -25.02 19.81
CA GLU A 730 -38.16 -25.29 19.36
C GLU A 730 -39.13 -24.18 19.78
N ALA A 731 -38.95 -23.61 20.98
CA ALA A 731 -39.69 -22.43 21.43
C ALA A 731 -39.39 -21.21 20.55
N GLU A 732 -38.13 -21.00 20.17
CA GLU A 732 -37.74 -19.95 19.22
C GLU A 732 -38.35 -20.17 17.84
N ALA A 733 -38.26 -21.39 17.30
CA ALA A 733 -38.84 -21.74 15.99
C ALA A 733 -40.36 -21.53 15.96
N SER A 734 -41.05 -21.80 17.07
CA SER A 734 -42.51 -21.63 17.20
C SER A 734 -42.96 -20.16 17.23
N GLN A 735 -42.06 -19.22 17.52
CA GLN A 735 -42.33 -17.78 17.56
C GLN A 735 -41.97 -17.07 16.26
N LEU A 736 -41.30 -17.76 15.33
CA LEU A 736 -40.87 -17.21 14.05
C LEU A 736 -41.90 -17.54 12.95
N PRO A 737 -42.24 -16.60 12.04
CA PRO A 737 -43.17 -16.87 10.95
C PRO A 737 -42.56 -17.91 10.00
N THR A 738 -43.23 -19.05 9.82
CA THR A 738 -42.85 -20.08 8.85
C THR A 738 -43.05 -19.55 7.43
N SER A 739 -41.96 -19.33 6.69
CA SER A 739 -42.04 -19.14 5.25
C SER A 739 -42.52 -20.45 4.61
N ALA A 740 -43.69 -20.39 3.97
CA ALA A 740 -44.25 -21.51 3.23
C ALA A 740 -43.23 -22.04 2.20
N SER A 741 -43.09 -23.36 2.19
CA SER A 741 -42.35 -24.14 1.20
C SER A 741 -42.69 -23.72 -0.23
N THR A 742 -41.73 -23.15 -0.95
CA THR A 742 -41.68 -23.19 -2.42
C THR A 742 -40.76 -24.35 -2.80
N THR A 743 -41.38 -25.38 -3.36
CA THR A 743 -40.79 -26.55 -4.03
C THR A 743 -39.78 -26.20 -5.10
#